data_AF-A0A7W3JK42-F1
#
_entry.id   AF-A0A7W3JK42-F1
#
_cell.length_a   1.000
_cell.length_b   1.000
_cell.length_c   1.000
_cell.angle_alpha   90.00
_cell.angle_beta   90.00
_cell.angle_gamma   90.00
#
_symmetry.space_group_name_H-M   'P 1'
#
loop_
_entity.id
_entity.type
_entity.pdbx_description
1 polymer ?
#
loop_
_entity_poly.entity_id
_entity_poly.type
_entity_poly.pdbx_seq_one_letter_code
_entity_poly.pdbx_strand_id
1 'polypeptide(L)'
;MTTSIRRRRAALTTGAVAIAASLALAPTVASAATPADVAQNGGAARSIDDSTQVLLDSVDGGPAKNVILLIGDGMGDSEITSARNYAYGAGGQLPGIDALPLTGQYTTYSLYKDGPNKGKPDYVPDSAATGSAWATGTKTYDNAISVDVDGVPQDTLLEIAKANGKKTGNVSTAELQDATPAVQSAHVAARSCYGPDTVTQCGADALDQGGLGSISEQIIGTRADLTLGGGAASFEQTARAGQWQGESLFDQAADRGYQVVRDAAGLDALASADQSEPVLGTFTDGNFPTRFAATTATVGGADLAPQTCQPNPDRLSTDLSLRSLTEKSIDLLDDDNGFFLQVEGASIDKRDHSADACGQIGEVLDLDEAVQAALDFAKADGDTMVIVTADHAHTSQIVDSTPPATLSTALTTVDGTTMKIAYGTAAAGGSQQHTGSQLRVAGYGPGAANVVGLIDQTDNFFTIANALQLDRDLDGLSSDATLSAPSEVAPEAEFDVTASGLAGDRQVSAVLDADGAAAAVDLGPVDVIDGVATVTVQAPAEPGPFTVTLTGAQSGVELVAPVSVVEGAVVPAPTTSPVPVDPSADPTTPAGALPGGGDAAGGTGSGPLAFTGSEALPALALALMLVASGAVLVLRRRRRLVATGELGSQL
;
A
#
# COMPACT_ATOMS: atom_id res chain seq x y z
N MET A 1 23.78 55.57 -66.22
CA MET A 1 23.00 56.75 -66.65
C MET A 1 21.77 56.87 -65.76
N THR A 2 21.50 58.10 -65.32
CA THR A 2 20.25 58.64 -64.76
C THR A 2 19.69 58.12 -63.42
N THR A 3 20.03 58.91 -62.40
CA THR A 3 19.38 59.22 -61.12
C THR A 3 17.89 59.58 -61.19
N SER A 4 17.11 59.31 -60.11
CA SER A 4 16.18 60.27 -59.43
C SER A 4 15.22 59.56 -58.44
N ILE A 5 15.46 59.58 -57.12
CA ILE A 5 14.83 60.43 -56.06
C ILE A 5 13.54 59.88 -55.39
N ARG A 6 13.71 59.51 -54.11
CA ARG A 6 12.91 59.70 -52.86
C ARG A 6 11.35 59.79 -52.94
N ARG A 7 10.65 59.10 -52.02
CA ARG A 7 10.28 59.56 -50.65
C ARG A 7 9.48 58.49 -49.88
N ARG A 8 9.70 58.46 -48.56
CA ARG A 8 9.02 57.63 -47.54
C ARG A 8 7.62 58.13 -47.19
N ARG A 9 6.73 57.21 -46.81
CA ARG A 9 5.64 57.23 -45.79
C ARG A 9 4.71 56.04 -46.13
N ALA A 10 4.11 55.27 -45.24
CA ALA A 10 4.10 55.15 -43.78
C ALA A 10 3.59 53.73 -43.46
N ALA A 11 3.85 53.27 -42.25
CA ALA A 11 3.52 51.93 -41.74
C ALA A 11 2.01 51.63 -41.72
N LEU A 12 1.67 50.36 -41.99
CA LEU A 12 0.53 49.69 -41.39
C LEU A 12 1.04 48.39 -40.75
N THR A 13 0.91 48.34 -39.44
CA THR A 13 1.00 47.16 -38.59
C THR A 13 -0.25 46.32 -38.74
N THR A 14 -0.10 45.00 -38.94
CA THR A 14 -1.10 44.02 -38.49
C THR A 14 -0.41 42.68 -38.32
N GLY A 15 -0.62 42.09 -37.14
CA GLY A 15 0.18 41.02 -36.56
C GLY A 15 0.11 39.69 -37.30
N ALA A 16 1.22 38.95 -37.23
CA ALA A 16 1.29 37.56 -37.58
C ALA A 16 0.72 36.73 -36.43
N VAL A 17 -0.39 36.03 -36.70
CA VAL A 17 -0.84 34.90 -35.88
C VAL A 17 -0.01 33.69 -36.32
N ALA A 18 0.86 33.20 -35.43
CA ALA A 18 1.54 31.94 -35.60
C ALA A 18 0.52 30.80 -35.38
N ILE A 19 0.26 30.01 -36.42
CA ILE A 19 -0.49 28.77 -36.29
C ILE A 19 0.49 27.73 -35.77
N ALA A 20 0.48 27.50 -34.46
CA ALA A 20 1.07 26.31 -33.86
C ALA A 20 0.16 25.11 -34.20
N ALA A 21 0.64 24.22 -35.05
CA ALA A 21 0.00 22.93 -35.30
C ALA A 21 0.36 21.99 -34.13
N SER A 22 -0.44 22.00 -33.08
CA SER A 22 -0.49 20.93 -32.10
C SER A 22 -1.15 19.72 -32.75
N LEU A 23 -0.34 18.74 -33.18
CA LEU A 23 -0.83 17.37 -33.32
C LEU A 23 -1.11 16.85 -31.92
N ALA A 24 -2.37 16.94 -31.49
CA ALA A 24 -2.87 16.14 -30.40
C ALA A 24 -2.88 14.68 -30.86
N LEU A 25 -1.82 13.93 -30.51
CA LEU A 25 -1.90 12.48 -30.41
C LEU A 25 -2.78 12.20 -29.20
N ALA A 26 -4.08 12.01 -29.44
CA ALA A 26 -4.93 11.40 -28.43
C ALA A 26 -4.42 9.96 -28.25
N PRO A 27 -4.12 9.51 -27.01
CA PRO A 27 -3.93 8.09 -26.77
C PRO A 27 -5.23 7.41 -27.19
N THR A 28 -5.15 6.58 -28.23
CA THR A 28 -6.25 5.67 -28.55
C THR A 28 -6.30 4.67 -27.40
N VAL A 29 -7.13 4.99 -26.41
CA VAL A 29 -7.65 3.99 -25.48
C VAL A 29 -8.21 2.89 -26.38
N ALA A 30 -7.55 1.74 -26.42
CA ALA A 30 -8.08 0.56 -27.08
C ALA A 30 -9.40 0.26 -26.37
N SER A 31 -10.50 0.73 -26.97
CA SER A 31 -11.82 0.49 -26.45
C SER A 31 -11.99 -1.01 -26.43
N ALA A 32 -12.24 -1.59 -25.25
CA ALA A 32 -12.58 -3.00 -25.10
C ALA A 32 -13.65 -3.33 -26.13
N ALA A 33 -13.26 -4.03 -27.20
CA ALA A 33 -14.20 -4.50 -28.17
C ALA A 33 -15.12 -5.44 -27.40
N THR A 34 -16.41 -5.10 -27.31
CA THR A 34 -17.45 -6.11 -27.05
C THR A 34 -17.09 -7.31 -27.89
N PRO A 35 -16.98 -8.54 -27.33
CA PRO A 35 -16.50 -9.67 -28.11
C PRO A 35 -17.35 -9.72 -29.38
N ALA A 36 -16.69 -9.46 -30.51
CA ALA A 36 -17.23 -9.83 -31.79
C ALA A 36 -17.58 -11.32 -31.68
N ASP A 37 -18.64 -11.78 -32.34
CA ASP A 37 -19.06 -13.19 -32.31
C ASP A 37 -17.82 -14.09 -32.27
N VAL A 38 -17.55 -14.70 -31.11
CA VAL A 38 -16.26 -15.36 -30.82
C VAL A 38 -16.02 -16.55 -31.76
N ALA A 39 -17.08 -17.00 -32.45
CA ALA A 39 -17.02 -18.01 -33.49
C ALA A 39 -16.56 -17.47 -34.86
N GLN A 40 -16.44 -16.15 -35.03
CA GLN A 40 -15.95 -15.52 -36.26
C GLN A 40 -14.43 -15.38 -36.26
N ASN A 41 -13.84 -15.31 -37.45
CA ASN A 41 -12.42 -15.01 -37.61
C ASN A 41 -12.09 -13.66 -36.95
N GLY A 42 -11.14 -13.67 -36.02
CA GLY A 42 -10.74 -12.49 -35.24
C GLY A 42 -11.66 -12.14 -34.08
N GLY A 43 -12.81 -12.81 -33.92
CA GLY A 43 -13.81 -12.48 -32.90
C GLY A 43 -13.34 -12.64 -31.45
N ALA A 44 -12.37 -13.53 -31.23
CA ALA A 44 -11.75 -13.78 -29.92
C ALA A 44 -10.34 -13.16 -29.76
N ALA A 45 -9.86 -12.41 -30.75
CA ALA A 45 -8.51 -11.82 -30.69
C ALA A 45 -8.46 -10.67 -29.67
N ARG A 46 -7.55 -10.76 -28.69
CA ARG A 46 -7.29 -9.67 -27.71
C ARG A 46 -6.40 -8.56 -28.27
N SER A 47 -5.57 -8.88 -29.27
CA SER A 47 -4.86 -7.92 -30.10
C SER A 47 -4.97 -8.37 -31.55
N ILE A 48 -5.46 -7.47 -32.41
CA ILE A 48 -5.51 -7.67 -33.88
C ILE A 48 -4.32 -6.98 -34.55
N ASP A 49 -3.81 -5.92 -33.92
CA ASP A 49 -2.70 -5.11 -34.41
C ASP A 49 -1.39 -5.45 -33.67
N ASP A 50 -0.29 -4.98 -34.23
CA ASP A 50 1.05 -5.08 -33.64
C ASP A 50 1.16 -4.24 -32.36
N SER A 51 1.65 -4.83 -31.27
CA SER A 51 1.79 -4.17 -29.95
C SER A 51 3.20 -3.62 -29.70
N THR A 52 4.11 -3.65 -30.68
CA THR A 52 5.52 -3.28 -30.47
C THR A 52 5.65 -1.85 -29.98
N GLN A 53 4.98 -0.90 -30.62
CA GLN A 53 5.07 0.50 -30.21
C GLN A 53 4.46 0.74 -28.83
N VAL A 54 3.32 0.12 -28.52
CA VAL A 54 2.67 0.24 -27.21
C VAL A 54 3.58 -0.28 -26.10
N LEU A 55 4.28 -1.39 -26.33
CA LEU A 55 5.25 -1.93 -25.39
C LEU A 55 6.48 -1.03 -25.25
N LEU A 56 7.01 -0.50 -26.35
CA LEU A 56 8.12 0.47 -26.30
C LEU A 56 7.75 1.73 -25.51
N ASP A 57 6.53 2.23 -25.70
CA ASP A 57 6.00 3.39 -24.98
C ASP A 57 5.74 3.10 -23.49
N SER A 58 5.63 1.82 -23.11
CA SER A 58 5.45 1.38 -21.72
C SER A 58 6.78 1.14 -20.98
N VAL A 59 7.91 1.09 -21.69
CA VAL A 59 9.22 0.90 -21.08
C VAL A 59 9.80 2.26 -20.70
N ASP A 60 9.66 2.60 -19.43
CA ASP A 60 10.31 3.76 -18.83
C ASP A 60 11.46 3.31 -17.90
N GLY A 61 12.67 3.76 -18.22
CA GLY A 61 13.88 3.48 -17.45
C GLY A 61 14.23 4.53 -16.39
N GLY A 62 13.37 5.54 -16.19
CA GLY A 62 13.52 6.55 -15.15
C GLY A 62 13.28 6.01 -13.73
N PRO A 63 13.65 6.78 -12.69
CA PRO A 63 13.28 6.46 -11.32
C PRO A 63 11.77 6.63 -11.12
N ALA A 64 11.22 5.90 -10.15
CA ALA A 64 9.88 6.10 -9.65
C ALA A 64 9.93 7.02 -8.43
N LYS A 65 8.98 7.96 -8.35
CA LYS A 65 8.71 8.73 -7.13
C LYS A 65 7.98 7.86 -6.11
N ASN A 66 6.99 7.10 -6.58
CA ASN A 66 6.12 6.26 -5.77
C ASN A 66 6.12 4.81 -6.24
N VAL A 67 5.88 3.88 -5.33
CA VAL A 67 5.65 2.47 -5.65
C VAL A 67 4.40 1.96 -4.94
N ILE A 68 3.50 1.33 -5.71
CA ILE A 68 2.35 0.59 -5.19
C ILE A 68 2.53 -0.90 -5.55
N LEU A 69 2.72 -1.74 -4.54
CA LEU A 69 2.79 -3.19 -4.66
C LEU A 69 1.47 -3.82 -4.24
N LEU A 70 0.77 -4.46 -5.17
CA LEU A 70 -0.48 -5.16 -4.90
C LEU A 70 -0.27 -6.68 -4.93
N ILE A 71 -0.59 -7.34 -3.82
CA ILE A 71 -0.46 -8.78 -3.62
C ILE A 71 -1.85 -9.41 -3.55
N GLY A 72 -2.12 -10.37 -4.43
CA GLY A 72 -3.20 -11.33 -4.21
C GLY A 72 -2.63 -12.60 -3.59
N ASP A 73 -2.83 -12.80 -2.29
CA ASP A 73 -2.34 -14.00 -1.58
C ASP A 73 -2.93 -15.25 -2.25
N GLY A 74 -2.10 -16.19 -2.68
CA GLY A 74 -2.52 -17.40 -3.41
C GLY A 74 -3.07 -17.16 -4.82
N MET A 75 -2.97 -15.94 -5.39
CA MET A 75 -3.57 -15.57 -6.68
C MET A 75 -2.71 -15.98 -7.90
N GLY A 76 -2.57 -17.29 -8.12
CA GLY A 76 -1.96 -17.82 -9.33
C GLY A 76 -2.76 -17.55 -10.61
N ASP A 77 -2.23 -17.93 -11.76
CA ASP A 77 -2.89 -17.76 -13.06
C ASP A 77 -4.27 -18.45 -13.14
N SER A 78 -4.46 -19.55 -12.40
CA SER A 78 -5.74 -20.28 -12.32
C SER A 78 -6.82 -19.46 -11.61
N GLU A 79 -6.44 -18.79 -10.53
CA GLU A 79 -7.31 -17.94 -9.71
C GLU A 79 -7.75 -16.71 -10.50
N ILE A 80 -6.80 -16.04 -11.17
CA ILE A 80 -7.09 -14.93 -12.08
C ILE A 80 -8.06 -15.38 -13.18
N THR A 81 -7.80 -16.54 -13.79
CA THR A 81 -8.64 -17.06 -14.88
C THR A 81 -10.02 -17.46 -14.40
N SER A 82 -10.14 -18.03 -13.20
CA SER A 82 -11.43 -18.40 -12.59
C SER A 82 -12.29 -17.15 -12.34
N ALA A 83 -11.70 -16.10 -11.78
CA ALA A 83 -12.42 -14.83 -11.55
C ALA A 83 -12.83 -14.16 -12.86
N ARG A 84 -11.91 -14.07 -13.84
CA ARG A 84 -12.19 -13.51 -15.17
C ARG A 84 -13.33 -14.26 -15.86
N ASN A 85 -13.24 -15.59 -15.94
CA ASN A 85 -14.26 -16.42 -16.59
C ASN A 85 -15.62 -16.26 -15.93
N TYR A 86 -15.67 -16.22 -14.59
CA TYR A 86 -16.92 -16.08 -13.86
C TYR A 86 -17.58 -14.72 -14.09
N ALA A 87 -16.84 -13.63 -13.87
CA ALA A 87 -17.41 -12.28 -13.80
C ALA A 87 -17.40 -11.51 -15.14
N TYR A 88 -16.43 -11.76 -16.01
CA TYR A 88 -16.22 -11.04 -17.27
C TYR A 88 -16.32 -11.94 -18.51
N GLY A 89 -16.39 -13.26 -18.31
CA GLY A 89 -16.47 -14.25 -19.38
C GLY A 89 -15.09 -14.60 -19.91
N ALA A 90 -14.98 -15.74 -20.60
CA ALA A 90 -13.68 -16.26 -21.05
C ALA A 90 -12.94 -15.30 -22.01
N GLY A 91 -13.71 -14.55 -22.81
CA GLY A 91 -13.19 -13.51 -23.71
C GLY A 91 -13.04 -12.12 -23.05
N GLY A 92 -13.55 -11.93 -21.83
CA GLY A 92 -13.50 -10.65 -21.12
C GLY A 92 -12.12 -10.33 -20.53
N GLN A 93 -12.03 -9.22 -19.81
CA GLN A 93 -10.81 -8.74 -19.14
C GLN A 93 -11.15 -8.21 -17.75
N LEU A 94 -10.27 -8.49 -16.79
CA LEU A 94 -10.25 -7.84 -15.48
C LEU A 94 -9.69 -6.41 -15.66
N PRO A 95 -10.48 -5.34 -15.41
CA PRO A 95 -10.08 -3.98 -15.77
C PRO A 95 -8.80 -3.45 -15.10
N GLY A 96 -8.42 -3.97 -13.94
CA GLY A 96 -7.17 -3.65 -13.26
C GLY A 96 -6.09 -4.68 -13.56
N ILE A 97 -6.27 -5.91 -13.08
CA ILE A 97 -5.27 -6.99 -13.09
C ILE A 97 -4.76 -7.27 -14.51
N ASP A 98 -5.61 -7.26 -15.54
CA ASP A 98 -5.22 -7.53 -16.93
C ASP A 98 -4.70 -6.29 -17.68
N ALA A 99 -4.74 -5.10 -17.08
CA ALA A 99 -4.41 -3.84 -17.74
C ALA A 99 -2.92 -3.45 -17.67
N LEU A 100 -2.12 -4.12 -16.84
CA LEU A 100 -0.68 -3.87 -16.74
C LEU A 100 0.05 -4.39 -17.99
N PRO A 101 0.80 -3.54 -18.72
CA PRO A 101 1.31 -3.87 -20.05
C PRO A 101 2.55 -4.78 -20.03
N LEU A 102 3.34 -4.76 -18.96
CA LEU A 102 4.59 -5.52 -18.84
C LEU A 102 4.34 -6.73 -17.94
N THR A 103 4.63 -7.93 -18.44
CA THR A 103 4.33 -9.18 -17.74
C THR A 103 5.50 -10.14 -17.76
N GLY A 104 5.65 -10.89 -16.68
CA GLY A 104 6.57 -12.00 -16.55
C GLY A 104 6.00 -13.08 -15.64
N GLN A 105 6.86 -14.01 -15.25
CA GLN A 105 6.57 -15.04 -14.28
C GLN A 105 7.71 -15.08 -13.27
N TYR A 106 7.41 -15.44 -12.02
CA TYR A 106 8.48 -15.57 -11.03
C TYR A 106 8.44 -16.84 -10.19
N THR A 107 9.60 -17.21 -9.63
CA THR A 107 9.77 -18.38 -8.77
C THR A 107 9.54 -18.04 -7.29
N THR A 108 8.89 -18.96 -6.57
CA THR A 108 8.38 -18.70 -5.22
C THR A 108 9.00 -19.57 -4.12
N TYR A 109 9.77 -20.61 -4.45
CA TYR A 109 10.35 -21.56 -3.48
C TYR A 109 10.96 -20.91 -2.21
N SER A 110 10.82 -21.57 -1.06
CA SER A 110 11.44 -21.19 0.23
C SER A 110 12.65 -22.08 0.51
N LEU A 111 13.17 -22.08 1.75
CA LEU A 111 14.31 -22.89 2.16
C LEU A 111 13.98 -23.78 3.35
N TYR A 112 14.61 -24.95 3.45
CA TYR A 112 14.55 -25.70 4.70
C TYR A 112 15.35 -24.99 5.81
N LYS A 113 14.74 -24.81 6.99
CA LYS A 113 15.38 -24.20 8.18
C LYS A 113 16.53 -25.05 8.73
N ASP A 114 16.30 -26.35 8.87
CA ASP A 114 17.16 -27.26 9.64
C ASP A 114 17.38 -28.60 8.95
N GLY A 115 18.23 -29.43 9.56
CA GLY A 115 18.49 -30.79 9.12
C GLY A 115 19.39 -30.88 7.88
N PRO A 116 19.45 -32.04 7.21
CA PRO A 116 20.38 -32.29 6.10
C PRO A 116 20.09 -31.46 4.84
N ASN A 117 18.94 -30.76 4.81
CA ASN A 117 18.53 -29.90 3.72
C ASN A 117 18.59 -28.41 4.07
N LYS A 118 19.10 -28.00 5.25
CA LYS A 118 19.21 -26.60 5.64
C LYS A 118 19.76 -25.73 4.49
N GLY A 119 19.06 -24.65 4.16
CA GLY A 119 19.41 -23.71 3.10
C GLY A 119 19.22 -24.22 1.67
N LYS A 120 18.61 -25.40 1.48
CA LYS A 120 18.21 -25.90 0.15
C LYS A 120 16.75 -25.54 -0.13
N PRO A 121 16.34 -25.46 -1.42
CA PRO A 121 14.96 -25.15 -1.79
C PRO A 121 13.94 -26.11 -1.17
N ASP A 122 12.92 -25.54 -0.54
CA ASP A 122 11.61 -26.15 -0.34
C ASP A 122 10.65 -25.61 -1.40
N TYR A 123 9.99 -26.50 -2.13
CA TYR A 123 9.36 -26.17 -3.41
C TYR A 123 7.95 -25.60 -3.28
N VAL A 124 7.33 -25.71 -2.11
CA VAL A 124 5.97 -25.21 -1.86
C VAL A 124 6.01 -24.38 -0.59
N PRO A 125 6.21 -23.06 -0.72
CA PRO A 125 6.42 -22.17 0.42
C PRO A 125 5.09 -21.77 1.09
N ASP A 126 5.19 -21.19 2.29
CA ASP A 126 4.09 -20.43 2.90
C ASP A 126 4.22 -18.92 2.66
N SER A 127 3.17 -18.14 2.98
CA SER A 127 3.12 -16.69 2.79
C SER A 127 4.20 -15.91 3.55
N ALA A 128 4.74 -16.47 4.64
CA ALA A 128 5.79 -15.83 5.43
C ALA A 128 7.14 -15.85 4.70
N ALA A 129 7.56 -17.01 4.19
CA ALA A 129 8.82 -17.13 3.47
C ALA A 129 8.79 -16.38 2.12
N THR A 130 7.66 -16.44 1.41
CA THR A 130 7.47 -15.70 0.15
C THR A 130 7.43 -14.20 0.38
N GLY A 131 6.67 -13.75 1.40
CA GLY A 131 6.61 -12.35 1.83
C GLY A 131 7.96 -11.77 2.16
N SER A 132 8.73 -12.50 2.97
CA SER A 132 10.09 -12.10 3.35
C SER A 132 10.99 -11.94 2.13
N ALA A 133 10.79 -12.74 1.07
CA ALA A 133 11.61 -12.68 -0.14
C ALA A 133 11.46 -11.35 -0.89
N TRP A 134 10.25 -10.83 -1.09
CA TRP A 134 10.09 -9.53 -1.75
C TRP A 134 10.28 -8.36 -0.79
N ALA A 135 10.02 -8.55 0.51
CA ALA A 135 10.19 -7.51 1.50
C ALA A 135 11.67 -7.23 1.81
N THR A 136 12.54 -8.24 1.75
CA THR A 136 13.95 -8.10 2.19
C THR A 136 14.98 -8.45 1.11
N GLY A 137 14.55 -9.08 0.00
CA GLY A 137 15.46 -9.60 -1.02
C GLY A 137 16.17 -10.90 -0.60
N THR A 138 15.83 -11.46 0.56
CA THR A 138 16.45 -12.67 1.12
C THR A 138 15.43 -13.81 1.21
N LYS A 139 15.75 -14.96 0.60
CA LYS A 139 14.97 -16.19 0.78
C LYS A 139 15.15 -16.74 2.19
N THR A 140 14.07 -17.26 2.76
CA THR A 140 14.06 -17.84 4.12
C THR A 140 13.20 -19.10 4.18
N TYR A 141 12.98 -19.61 5.38
CA TYR A 141 12.21 -20.83 5.65
C TYR A 141 10.74 -20.54 5.97
N ASP A 142 9.88 -21.54 5.76
CA ASP A 142 8.45 -21.40 6.03
C ASP A 142 8.17 -20.99 7.48
N ASN A 143 7.19 -20.09 7.67
CA ASN A 143 6.85 -19.37 8.90
C ASN A 143 7.79 -18.22 9.29
N ALA A 144 8.97 -18.06 8.67
CA ALA A 144 9.86 -16.96 9.05
C ALA A 144 9.34 -15.63 8.49
N ILE A 145 9.31 -14.59 9.33
CA ILE A 145 8.95 -13.24 8.94
C ILE A 145 10.24 -12.40 8.96
N SER A 146 10.70 -11.99 7.79
CA SER A 146 11.81 -11.05 7.55
C SER A 146 13.07 -11.32 8.36
N VAL A 147 13.40 -12.61 8.50
CA VAL A 147 14.67 -13.12 9.01
C VAL A 147 15.28 -14.06 7.98
N ASP A 148 16.61 -14.16 7.95
CA ASP A 148 17.30 -15.13 7.10
C ASP A 148 17.14 -16.58 7.61
N VAL A 149 17.77 -17.55 6.93
CA VAL A 149 17.68 -18.98 7.28
C VAL A 149 18.22 -19.31 8.68
N ASP A 150 19.08 -18.44 9.22
CA ASP A 150 19.68 -18.55 10.55
C ASP A 150 18.89 -17.78 11.62
N GLY A 151 17.84 -17.05 11.22
CA GLY A 151 17.00 -16.26 12.12
C GLY A 151 17.52 -14.84 12.36
N VAL A 152 18.47 -14.35 11.56
CA VAL A 152 18.98 -12.98 11.66
C VAL A 152 17.99 -12.04 10.97
N PRO A 153 17.51 -10.97 11.64
CA PRO A 153 16.67 -9.95 11.02
C PRO A 153 17.27 -9.39 9.72
N GLN A 154 16.41 -9.09 8.75
CA GLN A 154 16.77 -8.49 7.46
C GLN A 154 15.94 -7.24 7.26
N ASP A 155 16.57 -6.14 6.86
CA ASP A 155 15.89 -4.86 6.63
C ASP A 155 14.84 -4.98 5.53
N THR A 156 13.64 -4.47 5.81
CA THR A 156 12.50 -4.54 4.90
C THR A 156 12.44 -3.34 3.96
N LEU A 157 11.79 -3.47 2.81
CA LEU A 157 11.54 -2.37 1.87
C LEU A 157 10.86 -1.19 2.55
N LEU A 158 9.91 -1.46 3.46
CA LEU A 158 9.21 -0.42 4.18
C LEU A 158 10.16 0.34 5.11
N GLU A 159 10.97 -0.36 5.90
CA GLU A 159 11.97 0.28 6.78
C GLU A 159 12.98 1.10 5.97
N ILE A 160 13.48 0.54 4.87
CA ILE A 160 14.42 1.22 3.98
C ILE A 160 13.77 2.46 3.34
N ALA A 161 12.53 2.36 2.85
CA ALA A 161 11.81 3.49 2.26
C ALA A 161 11.62 4.61 3.29
N LYS A 162 11.19 4.27 4.50
CA LYS A 162 11.05 5.22 5.61
C LYS A 162 12.37 5.90 5.95
N ALA A 163 13.46 5.14 6.07
CA ALA A 163 14.79 5.69 6.36
C ALA A 163 15.29 6.67 5.28
N ASN A 164 14.81 6.51 4.04
CA ASN A 164 15.09 7.41 2.93
C ASN A 164 14.08 8.58 2.81
N GLY A 165 13.27 8.82 3.85
CA GLY A 165 12.31 9.92 3.90
C GLY A 165 11.09 9.75 3.00
N LYS A 166 10.83 8.53 2.52
CA LYS A 166 9.58 8.20 1.82
C LYS A 166 8.47 7.97 2.83
N LYS A 167 7.25 8.37 2.49
CA LYS A 167 6.07 7.88 3.21
C LYS A 167 5.86 6.39 2.98
N THR A 168 5.25 5.72 3.95
CA THR A 168 5.12 4.28 4.00
C THR A 168 3.72 3.83 4.40
N GLY A 169 3.15 2.95 3.60
CA GLY A 169 1.80 2.39 3.80
C GLY A 169 1.77 0.87 3.71
N ASN A 170 0.97 0.25 4.57
CA ASN A 170 0.73 -1.19 4.54
C ASN A 170 -0.76 -1.50 4.77
N VAL A 171 -1.42 -2.05 3.75
CA VAL A 171 -2.88 -2.23 3.71
C VAL A 171 -3.20 -3.69 3.41
N SER A 172 -4.12 -4.28 4.17
CA SER A 172 -4.55 -5.66 3.97
C SER A 172 -6.00 -5.89 4.36
N THR A 173 -6.66 -6.87 3.72
CA THR A 173 -7.94 -7.41 4.18
C THR A 173 -7.79 -8.52 5.24
N ALA A 174 -6.56 -8.92 5.58
CA ALA A 174 -6.28 -9.85 6.67
C ALA A 174 -6.14 -9.13 8.03
N GLU A 175 -5.95 -9.93 9.06
CA GLU A 175 -5.30 -9.49 10.29
C GLU A 175 -3.93 -8.87 9.97
N LEU A 176 -3.64 -7.69 10.50
CA LEU A 176 -2.35 -7.01 10.26
C LEU A 176 -1.13 -7.83 10.71
N GLN A 177 -1.35 -8.81 11.60
CA GLN A 177 -0.32 -9.72 12.08
C GLN A 177 -0.08 -10.92 11.17
N ASP A 178 -0.95 -11.13 10.18
CA ASP A 178 -0.73 -12.20 9.21
C ASP A 178 0.52 -11.92 8.36
N ALA A 179 1.07 -12.95 7.74
CA ALA A 179 2.41 -12.92 7.21
C ALA A 179 2.66 -11.80 6.20
N THR A 180 1.79 -11.64 5.20
CA THR A 180 1.98 -10.69 4.10
C THR A 180 2.10 -9.23 4.56
N PRO A 181 1.25 -8.69 5.46
CA PRO A 181 1.51 -7.39 6.05
C PRO A 181 2.68 -7.42 7.03
N ALA A 182 2.82 -8.46 7.86
CA ALA A 182 3.85 -8.54 8.89
C ALA A 182 5.29 -8.52 8.34
N VAL A 183 5.55 -9.08 7.16
CA VAL A 183 6.89 -9.09 6.54
C VAL A 183 7.44 -7.70 6.23
N GLN A 184 6.59 -6.67 6.19
CA GLN A 184 7.04 -5.28 6.03
C GLN A 184 7.28 -4.56 7.36
N SER A 185 7.04 -5.20 8.51
CA SER A 185 7.01 -4.48 9.79
C SER A 185 7.48 -5.27 11.01
N ALA A 186 7.86 -6.53 10.86
CA ALA A 186 8.31 -7.37 11.96
C ALA A 186 9.42 -8.34 11.52
N HIS A 187 10.20 -8.80 12.49
CA HIS A 187 11.19 -9.87 12.32
C HIS A 187 10.95 -10.91 13.41
N VAL A 188 10.44 -12.08 13.04
CA VAL A 188 10.16 -13.17 13.97
C VAL A 188 10.44 -14.52 13.32
N ALA A 189 10.89 -15.47 14.13
CA ALA A 189 11.19 -16.82 13.68
C ALA A 189 9.94 -17.62 13.31
N ALA A 190 8.75 -17.19 13.76
CA ALA A 190 7.48 -17.84 13.48
C ALA A 190 6.33 -16.82 13.33
N ARG A 191 5.63 -16.89 12.19
CA ARG A 191 4.47 -16.06 11.84
C ARG A 191 3.31 -16.12 12.84
N SER A 192 3.27 -17.12 13.72
CA SER A 192 2.24 -17.25 14.76
C SER A 192 2.47 -16.35 15.99
N CYS A 193 3.56 -15.59 16.03
CA CYS A 193 3.90 -14.64 17.09
C CYS A 193 3.09 -13.32 16.98
N TYR A 194 1.76 -13.41 16.95
CA TYR A 194 0.87 -12.27 16.65
C TYR A 194 0.91 -11.16 17.70
N GLY A 195 0.91 -11.53 18.98
CA GLY A 195 0.80 -10.59 20.09
C GLY A 195 1.45 -11.10 21.38
N PRO A 196 1.52 -10.26 22.43
CA PRO A 196 2.17 -10.59 23.69
C PRO A 196 1.65 -11.88 24.35
N ASP A 197 0.40 -12.28 24.12
CA ASP A 197 -0.15 -13.51 24.70
C ASP A 197 0.28 -14.80 24.00
N THR A 198 0.91 -14.70 22.84
CA THR A 198 1.43 -15.82 22.05
C THR A 198 2.88 -16.19 22.41
N VAL A 199 3.31 -16.01 23.67
CA VAL A 199 4.72 -16.22 24.08
C VAL A 199 5.27 -17.59 23.73
N THR A 200 4.46 -18.66 23.83
CA THR A 200 4.91 -20.01 23.45
C THR A 200 5.25 -20.13 21.95
N GLN A 201 4.64 -19.28 21.12
CA GLN A 201 4.85 -19.19 19.68
C GLN A 201 6.02 -18.25 19.35
N CYS A 202 6.16 -17.14 20.08
CA CYS A 202 7.25 -16.17 19.91
C CYS A 202 8.62 -16.68 20.36
N GLY A 203 8.67 -17.51 21.41
CA GLY A 203 9.94 -18.06 21.90
C GLY A 203 10.95 -16.96 22.26
N ALA A 204 12.12 -16.98 21.63
CA ALA A 204 13.20 -16.00 21.88
C ALA A 204 12.87 -14.60 21.37
N ASP A 205 11.90 -14.45 20.46
CA ASP A 205 11.51 -13.16 19.90
C ASP A 205 10.63 -12.35 20.86
N ALA A 206 10.03 -12.99 21.87
CA ALA A 206 9.19 -12.30 22.84
C ALA A 206 9.97 -11.22 23.62
N LEU A 207 9.33 -10.07 23.84
CA LEU A 207 9.96 -8.92 24.50
C LEU A 207 10.40 -9.25 25.94
N ASP A 208 9.61 -10.06 26.66
CA ASP A 208 9.93 -10.52 28.02
C ASP A 208 11.05 -11.58 28.08
N GLN A 209 11.51 -12.07 26.92
CA GLN A 209 12.69 -12.91 26.77
C GLN A 209 13.91 -12.14 26.22
N GLY A 210 13.77 -10.82 26.00
CA GLY A 210 14.81 -9.95 25.45
C GLY A 210 14.89 -9.93 23.92
N GLY A 211 13.87 -10.46 23.23
CA GLY A 211 13.72 -10.33 21.77
C GLY A 211 13.10 -8.99 21.36
N LEU A 212 12.83 -8.84 20.05
CA LEU A 212 12.26 -7.61 19.47
C LEU A 212 10.76 -7.40 19.79
N GLY A 213 10.09 -8.40 20.34
CA GLY A 213 8.66 -8.38 20.62
C GLY A 213 7.83 -9.15 19.60
N SER A 214 6.54 -9.26 19.89
CA SER A 214 5.55 -9.83 18.98
C SER A 214 5.35 -9.00 17.71
N ILE A 215 4.70 -9.58 16.69
CA ILE A 215 4.39 -8.89 15.44
C ILE A 215 3.61 -7.60 15.70
N SER A 216 2.58 -7.62 16.57
CA SER A 216 1.83 -6.40 16.92
C SER A 216 2.70 -5.33 17.59
N GLU A 217 3.59 -5.71 18.50
CA GLU A 217 4.53 -4.76 19.14
C GLU A 217 5.49 -4.16 18.09
N GLN A 218 5.98 -4.98 17.17
CA GLN A 218 6.88 -4.56 16.09
C GLN A 218 6.17 -3.72 15.02
N ILE A 219 4.88 -3.93 14.71
CA ILE A 219 4.10 -3.05 13.82
C ILE A 219 4.06 -1.62 14.38
N ILE A 220 3.80 -1.46 15.68
CA ILE A 220 3.84 -0.16 16.35
C ILE A 220 5.30 0.36 16.39
N GLY A 221 6.28 -0.53 16.60
CA GLY A 221 7.70 -0.22 16.58
C GLY A 221 8.20 0.36 15.25
N THR A 222 7.84 -0.28 14.13
CA THR A 222 8.24 0.09 12.78
C THR A 222 7.67 1.44 12.37
N ARG A 223 6.44 1.75 12.81
CA ARG A 223 5.85 3.08 12.67
C ARG A 223 5.81 3.57 11.23
N ALA A 224 5.18 2.76 10.37
CA ALA A 224 4.72 3.22 9.07
C ALA A 224 3.75 4.39 9.25
N ASP A 225 3.70 5.32 8.30
CA ASP A 225 2.79 6.47 8.36
C ASP A 225 1.33 6.01 8.36
N LEU A 226 1.03 4.89 7.68
CA LEU A 226 -0.31 4.33 7.61
C LEU A 226 -0.30 2.79 7.58
N THR A 227 -1.04 2.17 8.50
CA THR A 227 -1.27 0.72 8.54
C THR A 227 -2.76 0.43 8.69
N LEU A 228 -3.38 -0.25 7.71
CA LEU A 228 -4.83 -0.47 7.65
C LEU A 228 -5.18 -1.95 7.43
N GLY A 229 -6.03 -2.52 8.26
CA GLY A 229 -6.54 -3.89 8.07
C GLY A 229 -7.42 -4.39 9.20
N GLY A 230 -7.44 -5.70 9.41
CA GLY A 230 -8.12 -6.37 10.52
C GLY A 230 -7.20 -6.58 11.73
N GLY A 231 -7.53 -7.57 12.56
CA GLY A 231 -6.64 -8.05 13.63
C GLY A 231 -6.63 -7.20 14.91
N ALA A 232 -7.73 -6.50 15.21
CA ALA A 232 -7.83 -5.68 16.42
C ALA A 232 -7.62 -6.49 17.72
N ALA A 233 -7.98 -7.78 17.73
CA ALA A 233 -7.88 -8.63 18.91
C ALA A 233 -6.46 -8.77 19.46
N SER A 234 -5.43 -8.72 18.60
CA SER A 234 -4.03 -8.78 19.03
C SER A 234 -3.57 -7.47 19.68
N PHE A 235 -4.13 -6.33 19.26
CA PHE A 235 -3.80 -5.01 19.83
C PHE A 235 -4.52 -4.73 21.16
N GLU A 236 -5.57 -5.50 21.48
CA GLU A 236 -6.23 -5.47 22.80
C GLU A 236 -5.41 -6.20 23.89
N GLN A 237 -4.41 -6.98 23.49
CA GLN A 237 -3.51 -7.66 24.43
C GLN A 237 -2.60 -6.67 25.15
N THR A 238 -2.06 -7.11 26.28
CA THR A 238 -1.25 -6.28 27.18
C THR A 238 0.23 -6.57 27.00
N ALA A 239 1.05 -5.53 26.86
CA ALA A 239 2.50 -5.67 26.79
C ALA A 239 3.05 -6.32 28.08
N ARG A 240 3.97 -7.27 27.92
CA ARG A 240 4.49 -8.08 29.04
C ARG A 240 5.80 -7.55 29.64
N ALA A 241 6.49 -6.70 28.90
CA ALA A 241 7.76 -6.07 29.28
C ALA A 241 7.91 -4.72 28.55
N GLY A 242 9.04 -4.04 28.76
CA GLY A 242 9.32 -2.74 28.16
C GLY A 242 8.58 -1.58 28.85
N GLN A 243 8.69 -0.39 28.25
CA GLN A 243 8.16 0.86 28.81
C GLN A 243 6.65 0.83 29.07
N TRP A 244 5.89 0.11 28.24
CA TRP A 244 4.42 0.01 28.31
C TRP A 244 3.94 -1.27 29.01
N GLN A 245 4.79 -1.90 29.83
CA GLN A 245 4.41 -3.12 30.55
C GLN A 245 3.12 -2.93 31.35
N GLY A 246 2.13 -3.77 31.09
CA GLY A 246 0.83 -3.72 31.77
C GLY A 246 -0.23 -2.86 31.07
N GLU A 247 0.11 -2.21 29.96
CA GLU A 247 -0.81 -1.45 29.12
C GLU A 247 -1.22 -2.23 27.87
N SER A 248 -2.40 -1.94 27.30
CA SER A 248 -2.79 -2.55 26.03
C SER A 248 -1.94 -2.00 24.88
N LEU A 249 -1.78 -2.76 23.80
CA LEU A 249 -1.04 -2.25 22.65
C LEU A 249 -1.75 -1.07 21.96
N PHE A 250 -3.07 -0.95 22.10
CA PHE A 250 -3.78 0.26 21.67
C PHE A 250 -3.42 1.48 22.53
N ASP A 251 -3.31 1.32 23.85
CA ASP A 251 -2.86 2.40 24.73
C ASP A 251 -1.41 2.78 24.41
N GLN A 252 -0.54 1.78 24.21
CA GLN A 252 0.83 2.00 23.73
C GLN A 252 0.87 2.78 22.40
N ALA A 253 0.03 2.42 21.42
CA ALA A 253 -0.02 3.13 20.15
C ALA A 253 -0.49 4.58 20.34
N ALA A 254 -1.55 4.80 21.13
CA ALA A 254 -2.06 6.13 21.42
C ALA A 254 -1.02 7.01 22.14
N ASP A 255 -0.32 6.47 23.13
CA ASP A 255 0.75 7.15 23.86
C ASP A 255 1.95 7.49 22.97
N ARG A 256 2.17 6.71 21.92
CA ARG A 256 3.16 6.97 20.87
C ARG A 256 2.64 7.88 19.75
N GLY A 257 1.47 8.49 19.91
CA GLY A 257 0.93 9.48 18.97
C GLY A 257 0.17 8.91 17.77
N TYR A 258 -0.20 7.62 17.80
CA TYR A 258 -1.00 7.05 16.73
C TYR A 258 -2.44 7.56 16.72
N GLN A 259 -2.93 7.83 15.52
CA GLN A 259 -4.35 7.93 15.22
C GLN A 259 -4.94 6.51 15.10
N VAL A 260 -5.57 6.02 16.17
CA VAL A 260 -6.23 4.71 16.18
C VAL A 260 -7.63 4.80 15.57
N VAL A 261 -7.86 4.11 14.47
CA VAL A 261 -9.10 4.14 13.68
C VAL A 261 -9.74 2.76 13.65
N ARG A 262 -11.07 2.67 13.84
CA ARG A 262 -11.78 1.37 13.90
C ARG A 262 -13.00 1.26 13.00
N ASP A 263 -13.36 2.31 12.26
CA ASP A 263 -14.51 2.29 11.35
C ASP A 263 -14.33 3.25 10.15
N ALA A 264 -15.28 3.19 9.22
CA ALA A 264 -15.27 4.01 8.00
C ALA A 264 -15.33 5.51 8.28
N ALA A 265 -16.03 5.95 9.32
CA ALA A 265 -16.17 7.36 9.64
C ALA A 265 -14.85 7.92 10.21
N GLY A 266 -14.17 7.15 11.06
CA GLY A 266 -12.84 7.47 11.55
C GLY A 266 -11.82 7.54 10.41
N LEU A 267 -11.89 6.59 9.46
CA LEU A 267 -11.01 6.59 8.28
C LEU A 267 -11.24 7.82 7.39
N ASP A 268 -12.49 8.17 7.11
CA ASP A 268 -12.85 9.35 6.33
C ASP A 268 -12.33 10.65 6.97
N ALA A 269 -12.43 10.75 8.30
CA ALA A 269 -12.03 11.91 9.08
C ALA A 269 -10.52 12.19 9.13
N LEU A 270 -9.66 11.24 8.74
CA LEU A 270 -8.21 11.45 8.72
C LEU A 270 -7.82 12.55 7.73
N ALA A 271 -7.05 13.53 8.20
CA ALA A 271 -6.54 14.64 7.39
C ALA A 271 -5.05 14.50 7.01
N SER A 272 -4.29 13.77 7.82
CA SER A 272 -2.84 13.55 7.70
C SER A 272 -2.50 12.12 8.13
N ALA A 273 -1.40 11.61 7.58
CA ALA A 273 -0.71 10.41 8.05
C ALA A 273 0.78 10.64 7.79
N ASP A 274 1.56 10.74 8.87
CA ASP A 274 3.00 10.97 8.85
C ASP A 274 3.63 10.45 10.17
N GLN A 275 4.94 10.62 10.35
CA GLN A 275 5.64 10.12 11.53
C GLN A 275 5.17 10.78 12.84
N SER A 276 4.63 12.00 12.80
CA SER A 276 4.13 12.70 13.98
C SER A 276 2.74 12.22 14.39
N GLU A 277 1.89 11.86 13.41
CA GLU A 277 0.53 11.37 13.62
C GLU A 277 0.27 10.09 12.79
N PRO A 278 0.98 8.97 13.03
CA PRO A 278 0.84 7.77 12.21
C PRO A 278 -0.53 7.10 12.44
N VAL A 279 -1.03 6.40 11.42
CA VAL A 279 -2.37 5.81 11.47
C VAL A 279 -2.30 4.30 11.72
N LEU A 280 -3.05 3.83 12.72
CA LEU A 280 -3.32 2.41 12.95
C LEU A 280 -4.82 2.15 12.80
N GLY A 281 -5.21 1.64 11.64
CA GLY A 281 -6.59 1.29 11.31
C GLY A 281 -6.87 -0.21 11.47
N THR A 282 -7.70 -0.58 12.44
CA THR A 282 -8.13 -1.98 12.67
C THR A 282 -9.65 -2.09 12.64
N PHE A 283 -10.22 -2.61 11.56
CA PHE A 283 -11.67 -2.53 11.29
C PHE A 283 -12.46 -3.78 11.70
N THR A 284 -11.77 -4.88 12.01
CA THR A 284 -12.34 -6.14 12.48
C THR A 284 -11.43 -6.80 13.52
N ASP A 285 -11.99 -7.64 14.39
CA ASP A 285 -11.21 -8.38 15.40
C ASP A 285 -10.20 -9.34 14.76
N GLY A 286 -10.61 -9.99 13.67
CA GLY A 286 -9.79 -10.89 12.84
C GLY A 286 -9.71 -10.38 11.39
N ASN A 287 -9.71 -11.29 10.42
CA ASN A 287 -9.75 -10.96 8.98
C ASN A 287 -11.06 -10.30 8.56
N PHE A 288 -11.04 -9.58 7.44
CA PHE A 288 -12.24 -9.01 6.86
C PHE A 288 -13.20 -10.11 6.36
N PRO A 289 -14.53 -9.88 6.47
CA PRO A 289 -15.51 -10.71 5.79
C PRO A 289 -15.43 -10.54 4.27
N THR A 290 -15.45 -11.65 3.54
CA THR A 290 -15.27 -11.69 2.08
C THR A 290 -16.40 -11.00 1.32
N ARG A 291 -16.15 -10.62 0.06
CA ARG A 291 -17.10 -10.00 -0.86
C ARG A 291 -18.31 -10.86 -1.16
N PHE A 292 -18.08 -12.13 -1.47
CA PHE A 292 -19.12 -13.11 -1.74
C PHE A 292 -19.26 -14.11 -0.59
N ALA A 293 -20.48 -14.59 -0.41
CA ALA A 293 -20.80 -15.65 0.53
C ALA A 293 -20.17 -16.97 0.05
N ALA A 294 -19.78 -17.80 1.02
CA ALA A 294 -19.07 -19.04 0.74
C ALA A 294 -19.90 -20.06 -0.05
N THR A 295 -19.24 -20.75 -0.98
CA THR A 295 -19.72 -21.91 -1.73
C THR A 295 -18.68 -23.02 -1.67
N THR A 296 -18.54 -23.64 -0.49
CA THR A 296 -17.58 -24.72 -0.26
C THR A 296 -17.84 -25.90 -1.20
N ALA A 297 -16.81 -26.30 -1.92
CA ALA A 297 -16.80 -27.44 -2.82
C ALA A 297 -17.10 -28.74 -2.07
N THR A 298 -17.73 -29.69 -2.77
CA THR A 298 -18.09 -30.99 -2.21
C THR A 298 -17.58 -32.12 -3.11
N VAL A 299 -17.51 -33.35 -2.58
CA VAL A 299 -17.16 -34.51 -3.40
C VAL A 299 -18.20 -34.69 -4.51
N GLY A 300 -17.78 -34.59 -5.76
CA GLY A 300 -18.67 -34.65 -6.93
C GLY A 300 -19.52 -33.40 -7.15
N GLY A 301 -19.22 -32.28 -6.48
CA GLY A 301 -20.00 -31.05 -6.60
C GLY A 301 -19.99 -30.44 -8.01
N ALA A 302 -18.99 -30.76 -8.85
CA ALA A 302 -18.97 -30.41 -10.27
C ALA A 302 -20.11 -31.03 -11.11
N ASP A 303 -20.75 -32.10 -10.63
CA ASP A 303 -21.87 -32.75 -11.32
C ASP A 303 -23.25 -32.29 -10.77
N LEU A 304 -23.25 -31.42 -9.77
CA LEU A 304 -24.46 -30.80 -9.24
C LEU A 304 -24.89 -29.62 -10.11
N ALA A 305 -26.10 -29.10 -9.86
CA ALA A 305 -26.58 -27.90 -10.54
C ALA A 305 -25.61 -26.72 -10.29
N PRO A 306 -25.25 -25.96 -11.33
CA PRO A 306 -24.29 -24.87 -11.18
C PRO A 306 -24.86 -23.76 -10.29
N GLN A 307 -24.02 -23.22 -9.43
CA GLN A 307 -24.36 -22.15 -8.48
C GLN A 307 -24.03 -20.78 -9.06
N THR A 308 -24.64 -19.73 -8.51
CA THR A 308 -24.26 -18.33 -8.76
C THR A 308 -23.88 -17.72 -7.42
N CYS A 309 -22.70 -17.10 -7.35
CA CYS A 309 -22.20 -16.45 -6.15
C CYS A 309 -23.17 -15.37 -5.68
N GLN A 310 -23.36 -15.31 -4.36
CA GLN A 310 -24.22 -14.35 -3.70
C GLN A 310 -23.38 -13.34 -2.91
N PRO A 311 -23.80 -12.08 -2.78
CA PRO A 311 -23.17 -11.13 -1.87
C PRO A 311 -23.10 -11.70 -0.45
N ASN A 312 -21.97 -11.48 0.22
CA ASN A 312 -21.85 -11.82 1.64
C ASN A 312 -22.65 -10.81 2.48
N PRO A 313 -23.65 -11.23 3.27
CA PRO A 313 -24.39 -10.31 4.14
C PRO A 313 -23.51 -9.69 5.24
N ASP A 314 -22.39 -10.34 5.58
CA ASP A 314 -21.48 -9.88 6.61
C ASP A 314 -20.38 -8.95 6.06
N ARG A 315 -20.31 -8.73 4.73
CA ARG A 315 -19.32 -7.83 4.12
C ARG A 315 -19.40 -6.45 4.77
N LEU A 316 -18.23 -5.85 5.04
CA LEU A 316 -18.14 -4.47 5.53
C LEU A 316 -18.74 -3.47 4.53
N SER A 317 -18.93 -2.23 4.96
CA SER A 317 -19.30 -1.12 4.07
C SER A 317 -18.34 -1.05 2.88
N THR A 318 -18.83 -0.60 1.73
CA THR A 318 -17.97 -0.35 0.56
C THR A 318 -16.90 0.71 0.84
N ASP A 319 -17.13 1.59 1.82
CA ASP A 319 -16.14 2.58 2.27
C ASP A 319 -14.91 1.95 2.97
N LEU A 320 -14.99 0.65 3.29
CA LEU A 320 -13.88 -0.18 3.79
C LEU A 320 -13.53 -1.31 2.80
N SER A 321 -13.93 -1.18 1.52
CA SER A 321 -13.45 -2.07 0.46
C SER A 321 -11.95 -1.88 0.24
N LEU A 322 -11.26 -2.90 -0.29
CA LEU A 322 -9.82 -2.78 -0.56
C LEU A 322 -9.51 -1.61 -1.51
N ARG A 323 -10.43 -1.32 -2.45
CA ARG A 323 -10.36 -0.12 -3.29
C ARG A 323 -10.38 1.18 -2.47
N SER A 324 -11.36 1.34 -1.58
CA SER A 324 -11.49 2.56 -0.76
C SER A 324 -10.31 2.73 0.20
N LEU A 325 -9.80 1.63 0.78
CA LEU A 325 -8.58 1.67 1.58
C LEU A 325 -7.38 2.11 0.74
N THR A 326 -7.26 1.60 -0.49
CA THR A 326 -6.18 1.99 -1.42
C THR A 326 -6.25 3.46 -1.79
N GLU A 327 -7.44 3.95 -2.19
CA GLU A 327 -7.67 5.36 -2.54
C GLU A 327 -7.33 6.28 -1.36
N LYS A 328 -7.83 5.99 -0.15
CA LYS A 328 -7.53 6.80 1.04
C LYS A 328 -6.04 6.75 1.41
N SER A 329 -5.37 5.61 1.23
CA SER A 329 -3.95 5.47 1.52
C SER A 329 -3.12 6.32 0.56
N ILE A 330 -3.42 6.27 -0.74
CA ILE A 330 -2.77 7.12 -1.75
C ILE A 330 -2.97 8.60 -1.40
N ASP A 331 -4.20 9.01 -1.08
CA ASP A 331 -4.51 10.42 -0.74
C ASP A 331 -3.72 10.94 0.47
N LEU A 332 -3.43 10.08 1.46
CA LEU A 332 -2.68 10.46 2.66
C LEU A 332 -1.15 10.37 2.49
N LEU A 333 -0.69 9.47 1.61
CA LEU A 333 0.74 9.20 1.39
C LEU A 333 1.34 9.98 0.23
N ASP A 334 0.54 10.52 -0.70
CA ASP A 334 1.05 11.33 -1.80
C ASP A 334 1.66 12.64 -1.29
N ASP A 335 2.99 12.74 -1.39
CA ASP A 335 3.77 13.93 -1.05
C ASP A 335 4.92 14.16 -2.02
N ASP A 336 5.70 15.21 -1.85
CA ASP A 336 6.81 15.56 -2.76
C ASP A 336 7.99 14.58 -2.72
N ASN A 337 8.22 13.90 -1.59
CA ASN A 337 9.30 12.92 -1.43
C ASN A 337 8.90 11.55 -1.98
N GLY A 338 7.61 11.27 -2.11
CA GLY A 338 7.03 10.04 -2.62
C GLY A 338 6.88 8.94 -1.57
N PHE A 339 6.28 7.83 -1.97
CA PHE A 339 5.88 6.78 -1.03
C PHE A 339 6.11 5.34 -1.52
N PHE A 340 6.15 4.42 -0.56
CA PHE A 340 6.00 2.98 -0.78
C PHE A 340 4.70 2.50 -0.12
N LEU A 341 3.83 1.84 -0.90
CA LEU A 341 2.56 1.29 -0.42
C LEU A 341 2.44 -0.19 -0.81
N GLN A 342 2.24 -1.06 0.18
CA GLN A 342 1.79 -2.43 -0.04
C GLN A 342 0.27 -2.55 0.18
N VAL A 343 -0.42 -3.24 -0.73
CA VAL A 343 -1.86 -3.52 -0.66
C VAL A 343 -2.10 -5.01 -0.88
N GLU A 344 -2.85 -5.66 0.02
CA GLU A 344 -3.10 -7.09 -0.05
C GLU A 344 -4.59 -7.45 -0.13
N GLY A 345 -4.94 -8.24 -1.15
CA GLY A 345 -6.18 -9.02 -1.20
C GLY A 345 -5.97 -10.41 -0.59
N ALA A 346 -6.04 -10.50 0.74
CA ALA A 346 -5.53 -11.65 1.49
C ALA A 346 -6.43 -12.89 1.45
N SER A 347 -7.75 -12.70 1.38
CA SER A 347 -8.70 -13.82 1.48
C SER A 347 -8.84 -14.64 0.19
N ILE A 348 -8.11 -14.32 -0.88
CA ILE A 348 -8.05 -15.17 -2.08
C ILE A 348 -7.52 -16.56 -1.69
N ASP A 349 -6.33 -16.62 -1.07
CA ASP A 349 -5.72 -17.80 -0.48
C ASP A 349 -6.63 -18.46 0.55
N LYS A 350 -7.10 -17.70 1.55
CA LYS A 350 -7.90 -18.26 2.66
C LYS A 350 -9.18 -18.96 2.17
N ARG A 351 -9.78 -18.46 1.09
CA ARG A 351 -10.94 -19.08 0.46
C ARG A 351 -10.56 -20.29 -0.38
N ASP A 352 -9.40 -20.29 -1.02
CA ASP A 352 -8.87 -21.47 -1.71
C ASP A 352 -8.55 -22.61 -0.73
N HIS A 353 -7.90 -22.33 0.41
CA HIS A 353 -7.73 -23.28 1.54
C HIS A 353 -9.06 -23.93 1.94
N SER A 354 -10.13 -23.15 1.94
CA SER A 354 -11.48 -23.58 2.33
C SER A 354 -12.26 -24.25 1.20
N ALA A 355 -11.65 -24.42 0.02
CA ALA A 355 -12.29 -24.88 -1.21
C ALA A 355 -13.56 -24.08 -1.56
N ASP A 356 -13.54 -22.77 -1.30
CA ASP A 356 -14.65 -21.84 -1.47
C ASP A 356 -14.46 -20.98 -2.73
N ALA A 357 -15.04 -21.44 -3.84
CA ALA A 357 -14.88 -20.79 -5.13
C ALA A 357 -15.48 -19.38 -5.19
N CYS A 358 -16.69 -19.16 -4.66
CA CYS A 358 -17.31 -17.85 -4.68
C CYS A 358 -16.61 -16.86 -3.78
N GLY A 359 -16.22 -17.25 -2.56
CA GLY A 359 -15.39 -16.41 -1.71
C GLY A 359 -14.12 -16.00 -2.46
N GLN A 360 -13.37 -16.98 -2.98
CA GLN A 360 -12.12 -16.75 -3.69
C GLN A 360 -12.27 -15.80 -4.89
N ILE A 361 -13.24 -16.06 -5.77
CA ILE A 361 -13.52 -15.20 -6.92
C ILE A 361 -13.89 -13.79 -6.47
N GLY A 362 -14.69 -13.65 -5.41
CA GLY A 362 -15.05 -12.36 -4.84
C GLY A 362 -13.85 -11.54 -4.42
N GLU A 363 -12.85 -12.17 -3.79
CA GLU A 363 -11.66 -11.48 -3.32
C GLU A 363 -10.72 -11.08 -4.46
N VAL A 364 -10.62 -11.88 -5.54
CA VAL A 364 -9.87 -11.47 -6.76
C VAL A 364 -10.52 -10.22 -7.39
N LEU A 365 -11.85 -10.14 -7.38
CA LEU A 365 -12.57 -8.95 -7.88
C LEU A 365 -12.38 -7.73 -6.97
N ASP A 366 -12.26 -7.92 -5.66
CA ASP A 366 -11.97 -6.83 -4.72
C ASP A 366 -10.56 -6.28 -4.93
N LEU A 367 -9.58 -7.16 -5.15
CA LEU A 367 -8.21 -6.76 -5.51
C LEU A 367 -8.16 -6.08 -6.88
N ASP A 368 -8.89 -6.58 -7.88
CA ASP A 368 -8.95 -5.93 -9.20
C ASP A 368 -9.43 -4.46 -9.10
N GLU A 369 -10.41 -4.18 -8.25
CA GLU A 369 -10.91 -2.83 -8.00
C GLU A 369 -9.86 -1.93 -7.33
N ALA A 370 -9.02 -2.49 -6.44
CA ALA A 370 -7.87 -1.78 -5.87
C ALA A 370 -6.75 -1.53 -6.89
N VAL A 371 -6.47 -2.50 -7.76
CA VAL A 371 -5.52 -2.33 -8.87
C VAL A 371 -5.98 -1.22 -9.82
N GLN A 372 -7.29 -1.11 -10.09
CA GLN A 372 -7.83 0.00 -10.88
C GLN A 372 -7.52 1.35 -10.23
N ALA A 373 -7.74 1.50 -8.92
CA ALA A 373 -7.42 2.74 -8.21
C ALA A 373 -5.92 3.09 -8.28
N ALA A 374 -5.04 2.11 -8.05
CA ALA A 374 -3.60 2.30 -8.15
C ALA A 374 -3.16 2.71 -9.57
N LEU A 375 -3.72 2.08 -10.61
CA LEU A 375 -3.43 2.43 -12.00
C LEU A 375 -4.00 3.79 -12.40
N ASP A 376 -5.16 4.18 -11.90
CA ASP A 376 -5.76 5.48 -12.16
C ASP A 376 -4.89 6.60 -11.57
N PHE A 377 -4.40 6.44 -10.34
CA PHE A 377 -3.41 7.33 -9.74
C PHE A 377 -2.11 7.35 -10.55
N ALA A 378 -1.52 6.18 -10.83
CA ALA A 378 -0.22 6.12 -11.49
C ALA A 378 -0.21 6.71 -12.91
N LYS A 379 -1.34 6.61 -13.64
CA LYS A 379 -1.51 7.29 -14.94
C LYS A 379 -1.64 8.81 -14.82
N ALA A 380 -2.24 9.30 -13.73
CA ALA A 380 -2.41 10.72 -13.49
C ALA A 380 -1.10 11.37 -12.99
N ASP A 381 -0.39 10.68 -12.10
CA ASP A 381 0.88 11.11 -11.51
C ASP A 381 2.03 11.03 -12.52
N GLY A 382 2.17 9.91 -13.23
CA GLY A 382 3.20 9.70 -14.26
C GLY A 382 4.56 9.22 -13.73
N ASP A 383 4.81 9.33 -12.42
CA ASP A 383 6.07 8.95 -11.78
C ASP A 383 5.89 7.78 -10.77
N THR A 384 4.79 7.03 -10.90
CA THR A 384 4.43 5.92 -10.02
C THR A 384 4.60 4.57 -10.69
N MET A 385 5.37 3.68 -10.05
CA MET A 385 5.42 2.27 -10.44
C MET A 385 4.31 1.48 -9.73
N VAL A 386 3.60 0.64 -10.49
CA VAL A 386 2.61 -0.31 -9.95
C VAL A 386 3.04 -1.72 -10.29
N ILE A 387 3.09 -2.61 -9.29
CA ILE A 387 3.36 -4.04 -9.46
C ILE A 387 2.16 -4.82 -8.92
N VAL A 388 1.69 -5.81 -9.69
CA VAL A 388 0.65 -6.74 -9.27
C VAL A 388 1.16 -8.17 -9.39
N THR A 389 1.11 -8.92 -8.30
CA THR A 389 1.56 -10.32 -8.26
C THR A 389 0.86 -11.10 -7.14
N ALA A 390 1.26 -12.35 -6.93
CA ALA A 390 0.83 -13.21 -5.84
C ALA A 390 2.03 -13.82 -5.12
N ASP A 391 1.92 -14.15 -3.85
CA ASP A 391 3.01 -14.71 -3.08
C ASP A 391 3.38 -16.15 -3.49
N HIS A 392 2.38 -17.01 -3.75
CA HIS A 392 2.51 -18.35 -4.30
C HIS A 392 1.27 -18.77 -5.11
N ALA A 393 1.37 -19.90 -5.82
CA ALA A 393 0.22 -20.48 -6.52
C ALA A 393 -0.62 -21.33 -5.56
N HIS A 394 -1.86 -21.64 -5.93
CA HIS A 394 -2.77 -22.43 -5.10
C HIS A 394 -3.42 -23.59 -5.89
N THR A 395 -4.25 -24.38 -5.23
CA THR A 395 -4.79 -25.65 -5.75
C THR A 395 -5.95 -25.51 -6.73
N SER A 396 -6.64 -24.38 -6.82
CA SER A 396 -7.90 -24.33 -7.57
C SER A 396 -7.65 -24.59 -9.06
N GLN A 397 -8.45 -25.47 -9.67
CA GLN A 397 -8.28 -25.84 -11.07
C GLN A 397 -9.59 -25.79 -11.82
N ILE A 398 -9.59 -25.10 -12.96
CA ILE A 398 -10.70 -25.15 -13.92
C ILE A 398 -10.63 -26.47 -14.69
N VAL A 399 -11.68 -27.28 -14.63
CA VAL A 399 -11.70 -28.65 -15.17
C VAL A 399 -12.96 -28.96 -15.97
N ASP A 400 -12.89 -29.97 -16.84
CA ASP A 400 -14.07 -30.50 -17.55
C ASP A 400 -14.80 -31.58 -16.73
N SER A 401 -14.03 -32.42 -16.04
CA SER A 401 -14.51 -33.50 -15.18
C SER A 401 -13.58 -33.71 -13.99
N THR A 402 -14.08 -34.37 -12.94
CA THR A 402 -13.33 -34.60 -11.71
C THR A 402 -13.21 -36.09 -11.39
N PRO A 403 -12.06 -36.54 -10.87
CA PRO A 403 -11.93 -37.89 -10.36
C PRO A 403 -12.94 -38.19 -9.24
N PRO A 404 -13.33 -39.46 -9.04
CA PRO A 404 -14.12 -39.86 -7.88
C PRO A 404 -13.37 -39.49 -6.60
N ALA A 405 -14.04 -38.75 -5.70
CA ALA A 405 -13.51 -38.20 -4.43
C ALA A 405 -12.86 -36.80 -4.46
N THR A 406 -12.78 -36.12 -5.62
CA THR A 406 -12.28 -34.74 -5.68
C THR A 406 -13.33 -33.74 -5.19
N LEU A 407 -12.91 -32.80 -4.34
CA LEU A 407 -13.74 -31.65 -3.98
C LEU A 407 -13.90 -30.77 -5.21
N SER A 408 -15.14 -30.45 -5.56
CA SER A 408 -15.41 -29.62 -6.71
C SER A 408 -16.73 -28.88 -6.60
N THR A 409 -16.90 -27.88 -7.45
CA THR A 409 -18.13 -27.11 -7.58
C THR A 409 -18.38 -26.73 -9.03
N ALA A 410 -19.64 -26.51 -9.38
CA ALA A 410 -20.05 -26.00 -10.68
C ALA A 410 -20.62 -24.59 -10.48
N LEU A 411 -20.19 -23.64 -11.31
CA LEU A 411 -20.61 -22.25 -11.28
C LEU A 411 -21.20 -21.84 -12.62
N THR A 412 -22.27 -21.04 -12.60
CA THR A 412 -22.80 -20.37 -13.80
C THR A 412 -22.03 -19.07 -14.01
N THR A 413 -21.32 -18.97 -15.13
CA THR A 413 -20.54 -17.79 -15.52
C THR A 413 -21.40 -16.73 -16.21
N VAL A 414 -20.86 -15.52 -16.41
CA VAL A 414 -21.50 -14.45 -17.19
C VAL A 414 -21.75 -14.84 -18.66
N ASP A 415 -21.00 -15.82 -19.20
CA ASP A 415 -21.23 -16.39 -20.54
C ASP A 415 -22.50 -17.27 -20.61
N GLY A 416 -23.20 -17.46 -19.48
CA GLY A 416 -24.36 -18.34 -19.38
C GLY A 416 -24.01 -19.83 -19.46
N THR A 417 -22.73 -20.17 -19.35
CA THR A 417 -22.23 -21.55 -19.38
C THR A 417 -21.62 -21.94 -18.03
N THR A 418 -21.51 -23.25 -17.80
CA THR A 418 -20.98 -23.80 -16.55
C THR A 418 -19.46 -23.89 -16.59
N MET A 419 -18.82 -23.31 -15.58
CA MET A 419 -17.42 -23.55 -15.24
C MET A 419 -17.35 -24.46 -14.02
N LYS A 420 -16.48 -25.48 -14.06
CA LYS A 420 -16.26 -26.36 -12.91
C LYS A 420 -14.89 -26.09 -12.32
N ILE A 421 -14.83 -25.98 -11.00
CA ILE A 421 -13.58 -25.79 -10.25
C ILE A 421 -13.36 -27.00 -9.36
N ALA A 422 -12.14 -27.52 -9.36
CA ALA A 422 -11.71 -28.64 -8.55
C ALA A 422 -10.60 -28.23 -7.56
N TYR A 423 -10.62 -28.88 -6.40
CA TYR A 423 -9.66 -28.72 -5.31
C TYR A 423 -9.15 -30.13 -4.94
N GLY A 424 -7.84 -30.33 -5.06
CA GLY A 424 -7.25 -31.67 -5.15
C GLY A 424 -6.13 -31.98 -4.17
N THR A 425 -5.77 -31.04 -3.29
CA THR A 425 -4.61 -31.16 -2.40
C THR A 425 -4.97 -31.64 -1.00
N ALA A 426 -6.24 -31.55 -0.61
CA ALA A 426 -6.75 -32.14 0.63
C ALA A 426 -8.15 -32.77 0.47
N ALA A 427 -8.44 -33.75 1.33
CA ALA A 427 -9.76 -34.37 1.41
C ALA A 427 -10.80 -33.42 2.05
N ALA A 428 -12.08 -33.77 1.93
CA ALA A 428 -13.17 -33.05 2.60
C ALA A 428 -12.89 -32.86 4.10
N GLY A 429 -12.97 -31.61 4.57
CA GLY A 429 -12.70 -31.23 5.96
C GLY A 429 -11.24 -30.92 6.29
N GLY A 430 -10.30 -31.12 5.35
CA GLY A 430 -8.95 -30.57 5.43
C GLY A 430 -8.85 -29.19 4.78
N SER A 431 -7.76 -28.45 5.02
CA SER A 431 -7.43 -27.26 4.23
C SER A 431 -6.68 -27.67 2.98
N GLN A 432 -7.09 -27.13 1.85
CA GLN A 432 -6.34 -27.26 0.61
C GLN A 432 -4.96 -26.61 0.77
N GLN A 433 -4.00 -26.98 -0.07
CA GLN A 433 -2.61 -26.55 0.09
C GLN A 433 -2.18 -25.67 -1.07
N HIS A 434 -1.18 -24.83 -0.80
CA HIS A 434 -0.45 -24.08 -1.81
C HIS A 434 0.19 -25.02 -2.84
N THR A 435 0.62 -24.46 -3.97
CA THR A 435 1.38 -25.20 -4.98
C THR A 435 2.61 -24.41 -5.43
N GLY A 436 3.67 -25.13 -5.81
CA GLY A 436 4.97 -24.55 -6.16
C GLY A 436 5.11 -24.07 -7.60
N SER A 437 4.01 -23.81 -8.30
CA SER A 437 4.09 -23.30 -9.67
C SER A 437 4.64 -21.88 -9.66
N GLN A 438 5.46 -21.55 -10.66
CA GLN A 438 5.68 -20.14 -11.01
C GLN A 438 4.34 -19.48 -11.33
N LEU A 439 4.26 -18.18 -11.12
CA LEU A 439 3.02 -17.40 -11.32
C LEU A 439 3.32 -16.02 -11.91
N ARG A 440 2.27 -15.37 -12.42
CA ARG A 440 2.33 -14.05 -13.05
C ARG A 440 2.78 -12.93 -12.11
N VAL A 441 3.73 -12.13 -12.58
CA VAL A 441 4.04 -10.77 -12.09
C VAL A 441 3.80 -9.78 -13.23
N ALA A 442 3.19 -8.64 -12.93
CA ALA A 442 2.91 -7.60 -13.91
C ALA A 442 3.24 -6.20 -13.39
N GLY A 443 3.65 -5.31 -14.30
CA GLY A 443 4.17 -3.98 -13.96
C GLY A 443 3.67 -2.87 -14.89
N TYR A 444 3.56 -1.67 -14.33
CA TYR A 444 3.27 -0.41 -15.01
C TYR A 444 4.14 0.72 -14.42
N GLY A 445 4.55 1.69 -15.25
CA GLY A 445 5.28 2.88 -14.80
C GLY A 445 6.81 2.73 -14.82
N PRO A 446 7.54 3.73 -14.28
CA PRO A 446 9.01 3.75 -14.26
C PRO A 446 9.62 2.51 -13.59
N GLY A 447 10.61 1.88 -14.22
CA GLY A 447 11.29 0.70 -13.68
C GLY A 447 10.53 -0.63 -13.84
N ALA A 448 9.27 -0.62 -14.29
CA ALA A 448 8.44 -1.82 -14.38
C ALA A 448 8.94 -2.86 -15.40
N ALA A 449 9.82 -2.51 -16.33
CA ALA A 449 10.40 -3.46 -17.29
C ALA A 449 11.19 -4.60 -16.62
N ASN A 450 11.62 -4.43 -15.37
CA ASN A 450 12.34 -5.46 -14.62
C ASN A 450 11.46 -6.66 -14.23
N VAL A 451 10.12 -6.58 -14.36
CA VAL A 451 9.25 -7.73 -14.13
C VAL A 451 9.14 -8.69 -15.33
N VAL A 452 9.67 -8.32 -16.49
CA VAL A 452 9.50 -9.07 -17.74
C VAL A 452 10.40 -10.29 -17.78
N GLY A 453 9.85 -11.42 -18.23
CA GLY A 453 10.56 -12.69 -18.38
C GLY A 453 10.40 -13.59 -17.16
N LEU A 454 11.45 -14.35 -16.84
CA LEU A 454 11.50 -15.20 -15.65
C LEU A 454 12.42 -14.55 -14.62
N ILE A 455 11.86 -14.16 -13.47
CA ILE A 455 12.59 -13.60 -12.33
C ILE A 455 12.37 -14.45 -11.08
N ASP A 456 13.05 -14.15 -9.98
CA ASP A 456 12.72 -14.68 -8.66
C ASP A 456 11.92 -13.65 -7.85
N GLN A 457 11.14 -14.10 -6.87
CA GLN A 457 10.41 -13.21 -5.97
C GLN A 457 11.30 -12.21 -5.22
N THR A 458 12.58 -12.56 -4.97
CA THR A 458 13.58 -11.63 -4.42
C THR A 458 13.92 -10.48 -5.36
N ASP A 459 13.76 -10.61 -6.68
CA ASP A 459 14.06 -9.54 -7.63
C ASP A 459 13.09 -8.35 -7.49
N ASN A 460 11.88 -8.57 -6.94
CA ASN A 460 10.96 -7.48 -6.63
C ASN A 460 11.53 -6.51 -5.60
N PHE A 461 12.26 -7.00 -4.58
CA PHE A 461 12.96 -6.15 -3.61
C PHE A 461 13.90 -5.17 -4.33
N PHE A 462 14.80 -5.72 -5.15
CA PHE A 462 15.79 -4.91 -5.86
C PHE A 462 15.15 -4.00 -6.90
N THR A 463 14.11 -4.47 -7.59
CA THR A 463 13.36 -3.66 -8.56
C THR A 463 12.76 -2.42 -7.89
N ILE A 464 12.09 -2.59 -6.75
CA ILE A 464 11.46 -1.51 -6.01
C ILE A 464 12.49 -0.56 -5.41
N ALA A 465 13.51 -1.10 -4.71
CA ALA A 465 14.55 -0.27 -4.09
C ALA A 465 15.32 0.56 -5.13
N ASN A 466 15.64 -0.03 -6.30
CA ASN A 466 16.33 0.70 -7.36
C ASN A 466 15.43 1.75 -8.03
N ALA A 467 14.14 1.45 -8.23
CA ALA A 467 13.19 2.40 -8.82
C ALA A 467 13.01 3.63 -7.91
N LEU A 468 12.86 3.42 -6.60
CA LEU A 468 12.76 4.49 -5.59
C LEU A 468 14.10 5.17 -5.25
N GLN A 469 15.21 4.65 -5.79
CA GLN A 469 16.57 5.11 -5.52
C GLN A 469 16.95 5.08 -4.03
N LEU A 470 16.54 4.03 -3.33
CA LEU A 470 16.77 3.89 -1.88
C LEU A 470 18.23 3.59 -1.57
N ASP A 471 18.79 4.32 -0.61
CA ASP A 471 20.00 3.90 0.09
C ASP A 471 19.66 2.77 1.06
N ARG A 472 20.37 1.66 0.94
CA ARG A 472 20.14 0.44 1.73
C ARG A 472 21.14 0.28 2.87
N ASP A 473 22.11 1.19 2.99
CA ASP A 473 23.04 1.23 4.11
C ASP A 473 22.41 2.02 5.27
N LEU A 474 21.49 1.38 6.02
CA LEU A 474 20.78 2.03 7.13
C LEU A 474 21.74 2.53 8.20
N ASP A 475 22.78 1.75 8.53
CA ASP A 475 23.83 2.17 9.45
C ASP A 475 24.52 3.45 8.97
N GLY A 476 24.81 3.54 7.66
CA GLY A 476 25.36 4.72 7.01
C GLY A 476 24.47 5.96 7.14
N LEU A 477 23.14 5.80 7.08
CA LEU A 477 22.17 6.90 7.19
C LEU A 477 22.13 7.57 8.57
N SER A 478 22.64 6.90 9.61
CA SER A 478 22.78 7.45 10.97
C SER A 478 24.22 7.80 11.36
N SER A 479 25.20 7.53 10.50
CA SER A 479 26.62 7.61 10.85
C SER A 479 27.13 9.01 11.20
N ASP A 480 26.48 10.05 10.66
CA ASP A 480 26.79 11.47 10.91
C ASP A 480 25.83 12.10 11.94
N ALA A 481 25.08 11.30 12.70
CA ALA A 481 24.15 11.79 13.70
C ALA A 481 24.86 12.65 14.76
N THR A 482 24.13 13.65 15.26
CA THR A 482 24.63 14.63 16.23
C THR A 482 23.73 14.70 17.45
N LEU A 483 24.28 15.16 18.57
CA LEU A 483 23.57 15.32 19.84
C LEU A 483 23.71 16.74 20.37
N SER A 484 22.58 17.32 20.75
CA SER A 484 22.51 18.64 21.37
C SER A 484 21.97 18.52 22.79
N ALA A 485 22.70 19.06 23.75
CA ALA A 485 22.30 19.15 25.16
C ALA A 485 22.90 20.42 25.80
N PRO A 486 22.28 20.97 26.87
CA PRO A 486 22.91 21.99 27.70
C PRO A 486 24.20 21.47 28.34
N SER A 487 25.22 22.32 28.47
CA SER A 487 26.46 21.94 29.16
C SER A 487 26.33 21.98 30.69
N GLU A 488 25.44 22.83 31.21
CA GLU A 488 25.19 23.01 32.64
C GLU A 488 23.69 23.14 32.91
N VAL A 489 23.21 22.51 33.99
CA VAL A 489 21.81 22.53 34.43
C VAL A 489 21.72 22.70 35.94
N ALA A 490 20.60 23.24 36.43
CA ALA A 490 20.34 23.31 37.86
C ALA A 490 19.97 21.93 38.43
N PRO A 491 20.20 21.67 39.74
CA PRO A 491 19.73 20.45 40.39
C PRO A 491 18.24 20.20 40.16
N GLU A 492 17.88 18.95 39.84
CA GLU A 492 16.50 18.50 39.57
C GLU A 492 15.78 19.21 38.40
N ALA A 493 16.49 20.03 37.62
CA ALA A 493 15.91 20.69 36.45
C ALA A 493 15.61 19.67 35.34
N GLU A 494 14.49 19.87 34.65
CA GLU A 494 14.17 19.18 33.40
C GLU A 494 14.79 19.94 32.22
N PHE A 495 15.36 19.20 31.28
CA PHE A 495 15.92 19.73 30.05
C PHE A 495 15.86 18.69 28.95
N ASP A 496 15.90 19.15 27.69
CA ASP A 496 15.85 18.25 26.55
C ASP A 496 17.24 17.95 26.01
N VAL A 497 17.41 16.69 25.59
CA VAL A 497 18.54 16.22 24.80
C VAL A 497 18.01 15.76 23.46
N THR A 498 18.50 16.37 22.38
CA THR A 498 18.00 16.12 21.02
C THR A 498 19.10 15.52 20.16
N ALA A 499 18.86 14.33 19.62
CA ALA A 499 19.65 13.76 18.54
C ALA A 499 19.03 14.10 17.19
N SER A 500 19.88 14.32 16.18
CA SER A 500 19.46 14.61 14.80
C SER A 500 20.35 13.90 13.80
N GLY A 501 19.80 13.52 12.65
CA GLY A 501 20.51 12.76 11.62
C GLY A 501 20.48 11.25 11.87
N LEU A 502 19.43 10.75 12.53
CA LEU A 502 19.22 9.33 12.85
C LEU A 502 18.31 8.64 11.82
N ALA A 503 18.48 8.93 10.53
CA ALA A 503 17.53 8.47 9.51
C ALA A 503 17.47 6.94 9.37
N GLY A 504 18.54 6.23 9.73
CA GLY A 504 18.58 4.76 9.74
C GLY A 504 17.96 4.11 10.99
N ASP A 505 17.59 4.90 11.99
CA ASP A 505 17.05 4.39 13.26
C ASP A 505 15.57 4.73 13.41
N ARG A 506 14.79 3.77 13.90
CA ARG A 506 13.36 3.95 14.25
C ARG A 506 13.16 4.36 15.70
N GLN A 507 14.10 3.97 16.57
CA GLN A 507 14.14 4.30 17.98
C GLN A 507 15.58 4.49 18.45
N VAL A 508 15.75 5.23 19.54
CA VAL A 508 17.00 5.25 20.32
C VAL A 508 16.74 4.74 21.73
N SER A 509 17.71 4.05 22.32
CA SER A 509 17.73 3.86 23.77
C SER A 509 18.43 5.04 24.44
N ALA A 510 17.93 5.45 25.61
CA ALA A 510 18.45 6.60 26.34
C ALA A 510 18.90 6.21 27.73
N VAL A 511 20.14 6.58 28.10
CA VAL A 511 20.72 6.26 29.41
C VAL A 511 21.36 7.50 30.03
N LEU A 512 21.15 7.69 31.32
CA LEU A 512 21.83 8.70 32.13
C LEU A 512 22.83 8.03 33.08
N ASP A 513 24.10 8.40 33.01
CA ASP A 513 25.16 7.92 33.91
C ASP A 513 25.77 9.08 34.69
N ALA A 514 25.59 9.08 36.02
CA ALA A 514 26.14 10.10 36.91
C ALA A 514 27.40 9.59 37.60
N ASP A 515 28.46 10.41 37.62
CA ASP A 515 29.74 10.01 38.20
C ASP A 515 29.58 9.62 39.68
N GLY A 516 29.89 8.36 39.99
CA GLY A 516 29.77 7.80 41.34
C GLY A 516 28.41 7.21 41.69
N ALA A 517 27.45 7.19 40.77
CA ALA A 517 26.22 6.41 40.91
C ALA A 517 26.50 4.90 40.90
N ALA A 518 25.62 4.13 41.54
CA ALA A 518 25.76 2.68 41.61
C ALA A 518 25.42 1.98 40.29
N ALA A 519 24.60 2.61 39.45
CA ALA A 519 24.20 2.15 38.13
C ALA A 519 23.68 3.34 37.30
N ALA A 520 23.79 3.23 35.98
CA ALA A 520 23.15 4.16 35.06
C ALA A 520 21.62 4.00 35.11
N VAL A 521 20.91 5.10 34.85
CA VAL A 521 19.46 5.18 34.80
C VAL A 521 19.01 5.00 33.36
N ASP A 522 18.26 3.94 33.09
CA ASP A 522 17.58 3.72 31.81
C ASP A 522 16.37 4.67 31.72
N LEU A 523 16.35 5.50 30.68
CA LEU A 523 15.29 6.46 30.41
C LEU A 523 14.23 5.90 29.43
N GLY A 524 14.41 4.66 28.97
CA GLY A 524 13.53 3.99 28.03
C GLY A 524 13.83 4.31 26.55
N PRO A 525 13.14 3.62 25.63
CA PRO A 525 13.23 3.90 24.21
C PRO A 525 12.50 5.21 23.85
N VAL A 526 13.04 5.92 22.86
CA VAL A 526 12.43 7.13 22.29
C VAL A 526 12.29 6.95 20.78
N ASP A 527 11.10 7.24 20.26
CA ASP A 527 10.84 7.19 18.82
C ASP A 527 11.68 8.23 18.07
N VAL A 528 12.25 7.83 16.94
CA VAL A 528 12.89 8.73 15.99
C VAL A 528 11.80 9.20 15.01
N ILE A 529 11.50 10.49 15.04
CA ILE A 529 10.51 11.14 14.18
C ILE A 529 11.28 11.99 13.17
N ASP A 530 11.17 11.66 11.89
CA ASP A 530 11.85 12.35 10.78
C ASP A 530 13.36 12.55 11.02
N GLY A 531 14.03 11.49 11.53
CA GLY A 531 15.46 11.48 11.81
C GLY A 531 15.89 12.25 13.07
N VAL A 532 14.92 12.63 13.93
CA VAL A 532 15.13 13.36 15.18
C VAL A 532 14.55 12.58 16.36
N ALA A 533 15.32 12.44 17.44
CA ALA A 533 14.84 11.93 18.72
C ALA A 533 15.09 12.97 19.80
N THR A 534 14.09 13.22 20.65
CA THR A 534 14.22 14.14 21.79
C THR A 534 13.81 13.44 23.07
N VAL A 535 14.72 13.42 24.05
CA VAL A 535 14.46 12.89 25.39
C VAL A 535 14.46 14.04 26.39
N THR A 536 13.42 14.11 27.21
CA THR A 536 13.40 15.01 28.37
C THR A 536 14.04 14.31 29.56
N VAL A 537 15.06 14.94 30.13
CA VAL A 537 15.90 14.38 31.19
C VAL A 537 15.74 15.21 32.45
N GLN A 538 15.55 14.54 33.59
CA GLN A 538 15.63 15.19 34.90
C GLN A 538 17.07 15.11 35.43
N ALA A 539 17.67 16.26 35.70
CA ALA A 539 19.03 16.35 36.24
C ALA A 539 19.13 15.72 37.64
N PRO A 540 20.26 15.07 37.99
CA PRO A 540 20.52 14.61 39.35
C PRO A 540 20.39 15.72 40.40
N ALA A 541 20.01 15.37 41.62
CA ALA A 541 19.89 16.32 42.73
C ALA A 541 21.25 16.80 43.26
N GLU A 542 22.27 15.93 43.19
CA GLU A 542 23.62 16.25 43.69
C GLU A 542 24.44 16.95 42.60
N PRO A 543 25.13 18.07 42.92
CA PRO A 543 26.04 18.73 41.99
C PRO A 543 27.18 17.81 41.53
N GLY A 544 27.45 17.81 40.23
CA GLY A 544 28.49 16.97 39.63
C GLY A 544 28.29 16.72 38.14
N PRO A 545 29.28 16.13 37.48
CA PRO A 545 29.16 15.71 36.08
C PRO A 545 28.28 14.47 35.96
N PHE A 546 27.56 14.40 34.85
CA PHE A 546 26.86 13.21 34.39
C PHE A 546 26.84 13.19 32.86
N THR A 547 26.50 12.06 32.29
CA THR A 547 26.48 11.83 30.85
C THR A 547 25.10 11.34 30.45
N VAL A 548 24.57 11.87 29.35
CA VAL A 548 23.42 11.30 28.66
C VAL A 548 23.91 10.64 27.38
N THR A 549 23.61 9.36 27.23
CA THR A 549 23.94 8.58 26.04
C THR A 549 22.65 8.18 25.32
N LEU A 550 22.58 8.49 24.02
CA LEU A 550 21.56 7.96 23.12
C LEU A 550 22.20 6.95 22.17
N THR A 551 21.61 5.76 22.01
CA THR A 551 22.10 4.73 21.08
C THR A 551 21.03 4.38 20.06
N GLY A 552 21.35 4.48 18.76
CA GLY A 552 20.48 4.02 17.67
C GLY A 552 20.16 2.54 17.80
N ALA A 553 18.87 2.18 17.77
CA ALA A 553 18.43 0.80 17.97
C ALA A 553 18.78 -0.12 16.79
N GLN A 554 18.94 0.42 15.58
CA GLN A 554 19.31 -0.30 14.37
C GLN A 554 20.81 -0.17 14.14
N SER A 555 21.29 1.07 14.06
CA SER A 555 22.65 1.39 13.66
C SER A 555 23.70 1.15 14.75
N GLY A 556 23.26 1.11 16.02
CA GLY A 556 24.15 1.09 17.17
C GLY A 556 24.98 2.36 17.35
N VAL A 557 24.68 3.43 16.60
CA VAL A 557 25.39 4.72 16.71
C VAL A 557 25.18 5.29 18.11
N GLU A 558 26.29 5.44 18.85
CA GLU A 558 26.30 5.96 20.21
C GLU A 558 26.61 7.47 20.19
N LEU A 559 25.70 8.25 20.74
CA LEU A 559 25.77 9.69 20.86
C LEU A 559 25.86 10.08 22.33
N VAL A 560 26.88 10.85 22.70
CA VAL A 560 27.22 11.11 24.11
C VAL A 560 27.26 12.60 24.41
N ALA A 561 26.47 13.04 25.39
CA ALA A 561 26.41 14.42 25.86
C ALA A 561 26.88 14.52 27.33
N PRO A 562 28.07 15.11 27.59
CA PRO A 562 28.47 15.44 28.95
C PRO A 562 27.73 16.68 29.45
N VAL A 563 27.12 16.57 30.63
CA VAL A 563 26.36 17.64 31.30
C VAL A 563 26.87 17.78 32.74
N SER A 564 26.72 18.95 33.35
CA SER A 564 27.06 19.16 34.76
C SER A 564 25.93 19.81 35.54
N VAL A 565 25.62 19.25 36.70
CA VAL A 565 24.71 19.86 37.67
C VAL A 565 25.47 20.94 38.45
N VAL A 566 25.04 22.20 38.33
CA VAL A 566 25.69 23.35 38.96
C VAL A 566 24.66 24.17 39.75
N GLU A 567 24.95 24.41 41.03
CA GLU A 567 24.12 25.28 41.86
C GLU A 567 24.06 26.71 41.29
N GLY A 568 22.84 27.23 41.09
CA GLY A 568 22.63 28.57 40.53
C GLY A 568 22.74 28.66 39.01
N ALA A 569 22.89 27.53 38.30
CA ALA A 569 22.69 27.48 36.86
C ALA A 569 21.25 27.89 36.50
N VAL A 570 21.09 28.45 35.30
CA VAL A 570 19.77 28.82 34.78
C VAL A 570 19.02 27.53 34.50
N VAL A 571 17.79 27.41 35.04
CA VAL A 571 16.86 26.35 34.63
C VAL A 571 16.58 26.56 33.14
N PRO A 572 17.04 25.68 32.23
CA PRO A 572 16.67 25.79 30.83
C PRO A 572 15.15 25.77 30.76
N ALA A 573 14.55 26.69 30.00
CA ALA A 573 13.12 26.53 29.72
C ALA A 573 12.98 25.20 28.99
N PRO A 574 12.09 24.28 29.42
CA PRO A 574 11.80 23.10 28.61
C PRO A 574 11.42 23.63 27.23
N THR A 575 12.06 23.09 26.19
CA THR A 575 11.60 23.36 24.84
C THR A 575 10.19 22.79 24.81
N THR A 576 9.18 23.65 24.68
CA THR A 576 7.84 23.15 24.40
C THR A 576 7.99 22.28 23.17
N SER A 577 7.72 20.96 23.29
CA SER A 577 7.51 20.10 22.13
C SER A 577 6.68 20.89 21.12
N PRO A 578 6.99 20.85 19.81
CA PRO A 578 6.21 21.57 18.84
C PRO A 578 4.75 21.15 19.02
N VAL A 579 3.94 22.06 19.57
CA VAL A 579 2.49 21.95 19.48
C VAL A 579 2.22 22.02 17.98
N PRO A 580 1.44 21.09 17.41
CA PRO A 580 1.04 21.18 16.01
C PRO A 580 0.55 22.58 15.73
N VAL A 581 1.17 23.25 14.76
CA VAL A 581 0.77 24.59 14.35
C VAL A 581 -0.63 24.44 13.78
N ASP A 582 -1.63 24.99 14.48
CA ASP A 582 -2.99 25.12 13.95
C ASP A 582 -2.92 25.83 12.58
N PRO A 583 -3.22 25.15 11.46
CA PRO A 583 -3.11 25.75 10.14
C PRO A 583 -4.23 26.76 9.85
N SER A 584 -5.11 27.06 10.82
CA SER A 584 -6.23 27.99 10.64
C SER A 584 -5.99 29.43 11.16
N ALA A 585 -4.79 29.77 11.66
CA ALA A 585 -4.51 31.11 12.16
C ALA A 585 -3.99 32.08 11.07
N ASP A 586 -4.91 32.79 10.42
CA ASP A 586 -4.68 33.90 9.48
C ASP A 586 -4.03 35.12 10.18
N PRO A 587 -2.84 35.61 9.76
CA PRO A 587 -2.12 36.66 10.47
C PRO A 587 -2.57 38.06 10.02
N THR A 588 -3.83 38.47 10.24
CA THR A 588 -4.22 39.88 10.08
C THR A 588 -5.39 40.33 10.98
N THR A 589 -5.15 40.71 12.25
CA THR A 589 -5.78 41.92 12.86
C THR A 589 -5.29 42.21 14.30
N PRO A 590 -5.11 43.49 14.72
CA PRO A 590 -4.71 43.84 16.08
C PRO A 590 -5.87 44.05 17.05
N ALA A 591 -5.55 43.84 18.33
CA ALA A 591 -6.37 43.82 19.54
C ALA A 591 -7.41 44.96 19.73
N GLY A 592 -8.53 44.61 20.38
CA GLY A 592 -9.47 45.56 20.98
C GLY A 592 -10.59 44.96 21.84
N ALA A 593 -10.37 44.92 23.16
CA ALA A 593 -11.30 45.11 24.30
C ALA A 593 -12.65 44.33 24.43
N LEU A 594 -12.77 43.61 25.55
CA LEU A 594 -13.99 43.15 26.25
C LEU A 594 -14.73 44.31 26.99
N PRO A 595 -15.87 44.13 27.73
CA PRO A 595 -16.82 42.99 27.83
C PRO A 595 -18.33 43.39 27.81
N GLY A 596 -19.25 42.41 27.79
CA GLY A 596 -20.61 42.64 28.34
C GLY A 596 -21.72 41.64 27.98
N GLY A 597 -21.98 40.68 28.89
CA GLY A 597 -23.27 40.22 29.44
C GLY A 597 -24.52 39.95 28.57
N GLY A 598 -25.19 38.83 28.90
CA GLY A 598 -26.66 38.81 29.08
C GLY A 598 -27.49 37.85 28.20
N ASP A 599 -27.93 36.75 28.84
CA ASP A 599 -29.28 36.18 28.88
C ASP A 599 -30.14 35.87 27.61
N ALA A 600 -30.59 34.61 27.62
CA ALA A 600 -31.97 34.13 27.49
C ALA A 600 -32.69 33.99 26.13
N ALA A 601 -32.99 32.71 25.83
CA ALA A 601 -34.32 32.13 25.56
C ALA A 601 -35.21 32.66 24.41
N GLY A 602 -35.52 31.71 23.50
CA GLY A 602 -36.90 31.35 23.13
C GLY A 602 -37.58 32.13 22.00
N GLY A 603 -38.08 31.42 20.99
CA GLY A 603 -39.03 32.01 20.03
C GLY A 603 -39.28 31.21 18.75
N THR A 604 -40.26 30.33 18.80
CA THR A 604 -40.93 29.66 17.67
C THR A 604 -41.49 30.64 16.63
N GLY A 605 -41.43 30.29 15.34
CA GLY A 605 -42.12 31.01 14.27
C GLY A 605 -42.32 30.15 13.02
N SER A 606 -43.57 29.77 12.78
CA SER A 606 -44.09 28.86 11.77
C SER A 606 -44.45 29.52 10.43
N GLY A 607 -43.99 28.94 9.31
CA GLY A 607 -44.62 28.87 7.95
C GLY A 607 -44.89 30.17 7.17
N PRO A 608 -45.22 30.13 5.84
CA PRO A 608 -45.70 28.98 5.05
C PRO A 608 -44.99 28.75 3.69
N LEU A 609 -45.34 27.61 3.09
CA LEU A 609 -45.05 27.17 1.71
C LEU A 609 -45.66 28.08 0.63
N ALA A 610 -44.97 28.24 -0.50
CA ALA A 610 -45.58 28.42 -1.81
C ALA A 610 -44.65 27.92 -2.94
N PHE A 611 -45.14 26.90 -3.65
CA PHE A 611 -44.71 26.43 -4.97
C PHE A 611 -44.78 27.53 -6.04
N THR A 612 -43.82 27.55 -6.97
CA THR A 612 -44.10 27.57 -8.43
C THR A 612 -42.95 26.86 -9.15
N GLY A 613 -43.28 26.01 -10.12
CA GLY A 613 -42.34 25.19 -10.86
C GLY A 613 -41.94 25.77 -12.23
N SER A 614 -41.28 24.89 -13.00
CA SER A 614 -40.94 24.92 -14.43
C SER A 614 -39.95 26.01 -14.89
N GLU A 615 -38.76 25.61 -15.35
CA GLU A 615 -38.50 25.24 -16.76
C GLU A 615 -37.17 24.48 -16.88
N ALA A 616 -37.22 23.37 -17.63
CA ALA A 616 -36.08 22.65 -18.16
C ALA A 616 -35.91 23.04 -19.65
N LEU A 617 -34.67 22.90 -20.16
CA LEU A 617 -34.17 23.08 -21.55
C LEU A 617 -33.52 24.45 -21.80
N PRO A 618 -32.18 24.49 -22.03
CA PRO A 618 -31.66 24.08 -23.33
C PRO A 618 -30.27 23.40 -23.24
N ALA A 619 -30.24 22.06 -23.18
CA ALA A 619 -29.01 21.29 -23.42
C ALA A 619 -29.12 20.33 -24.64
N LEU A 620 -30.34 20.10 -25.15
CA LEU A 620 -30.58 19.16 -26.24
C LEU A 620 -30.46 19.75 -27.66
N ALA A 621 -30.49 21.09 -27.80
CA ALA A 621 -30.41 21.76 -29.10
C ALA A 621 -28.97 21.91 -29.64
N LEU A 622 -27.96 21.86 -28.76
CA LEU A 622 -26.55 22.01 -29.16
C LEU A 622 -25.95 20.68 -29.66
N ALA A 623 -26.38 19.55 -29.10
CA ALA A 623 -25.93 18.22 -29.51
C ALA A 623 -26.46 17.79 -30.90
N LEU A 624 -27.69 18.17 -31.25
CA LEU A 624 -28.30 17.85 -32.55
C LEU A 624 -27.71 18.66 -33.72
N MET A 625 -27.17 19.87 -33.48
CA MET A 625 -26.48 20.64 -34.52
C MET A 625 -25.06 20.14 -34.82
N LEU A 626 -24.38 19.52 -33.86
CA LEU A 626 -23.04 18.93 -34.07
C LEU A 626 -23.12 17.61 -34.87
N VAL A 627 -24.16 16.79 -34.64
CA VAL A 627 -24.39 15.55 -35.40
C VAL A 627 -24.82 15.82 -36.85
N ALA A 628 -25.63 16.86 -37.09
CA ALA A 628 -26.03 17.26 -38.44
C ALA A 628 -24.87 17.81 -39.28
N SER A 629 -23.89 18.45 -38.65
CA SER A 629 -22.69 19.00 -39.30
C SER A 629 -21.70 17.91 -39.71
N GLY A 630 -21.55 16.87 -38.87
CA GLY A 630 -20.72 15.69 -39.17
C GLY A 630 -21.27 14.85 -40.32
N ALA A 631 -22.59 14.64 -40.37
CA ALA A 631 -23.24 13.87 -41.43
C ALA A 631 -23.12 14.53 -42.82
N VAL A 632 -23.12 15.86 -42.89
CA VAL A 632 -22.96 16.62 -44.16
C VAL A 632 -21.53 16.55 -44.70
N LEU A 633 -20.51 16.44 -43.83
CA LEU A 633 -19.12 16.26 -44.23
C LEU A 633 -18.83 14.83 -44.72
N VAL A 634 -19.42 13.82 -44.09
CA VAL A 634 -19.31 12.40 -44.51
C VAL A 634 -20.04 12.16 -45.86
N LEU A 635 -21.21 12.77 -46.07
CA LEU A 635 -21.94 12.68 -47.34
C LEU A 635 -21.24 13.46 -48.49
N ARG A 636 -20.55 14.57 -48.19
CA ARG A 636 -19.70 15.27 -49.18
C ARG A 636 -18.44 14.49 -49.55
N ARG A 637 -17.86 13.73 -48.61
CA ARG A 637 -16.69 12.86 -48.87
C ARG A 637 -17.08 11.62 -49.69
N ARG A 638 -18.22 10.98 -49.41
CA ARG A 638 -18.76 9.88 -50.25
C ARG A 638 -19.11 10.33 -51.67
N ARG A 639 -19.67 11.54 -51.86
CA ARG A 639 -19.95 12.06 -53.21
C ARG A 639 -18.68 12.43 -54.01
N ARG A 640 -17.56 12.78 -53.35
CA ARG A 640 -16.27 12.99 -54.03
C ARG A 640 -15.58 11.69 -54.43
N LEU A 641 -15.71 10.62 -53.63
CA LEU A 641 -15.15 9.30 -53.94
C LEU A 641 -15.91 8.59 -55.07
N VAL A 642 -17.23 8.78 -55.17
CA VAL A 642 -18.03 8.27 -56.31
C VAL A 642 -17.78 9.06 -57.61
N ALA A 643 -17.34 10.32 -57.53
CA ALA A 643 -17.04 11.15 -58.69
C ALA A 643 -15.61 11.00 -59.25
N THR A 644 -14.72 10.28 -58.55
CA THR A 644 -13.29 10.14 -58.93
C THR A 644 -12.90 8.75 -59.42
N GLY A 645 -13.84 7.79 -59.47
CA GLY A 645 -13.63 6.54 -60.22
C GLY A 645 -12.56 5.59 -59.67
N GLU A 646 -12.18 5.69 -58.40
CA GLU A 646 -11.27 4.73 -57.75
C GLU A 646 -12.05 3.73 -56.89
N LEU A 647 -12.59 2.71 -57.55
CA LEU A 647 -12.96 1.43 -56.94
C LEU A 647 -12.89 0.37 -58.05
N GLY A 648 -11.67 -0.07 -58.32
CA GLY A 648 -11.36 -1.16 -59.25
C GLY A 648 -10.69 -2.32 -58.53
N SER A 649 -11.44 -3.43 -58.43
CA SER A 649 -11.04 -4.84 -58.36
C SER A 649 -10.00 -5.32 -57.34
N GLN A 650 -10.44 -6.21 -56.44
CA GLN A 650 -9.92 -7.55 -56.11
C GLN A 650 -10.73 -8.03 -54.89
N LEU A 651 -11.58 -9.07 -54.94
CA LEU A 651 -11.29 -10.52 -55.08
C LEU A 651 -10.01 -10.96 -54.39
#